data_AF-A0A6A2X622-F1
#
_entry.id   AF-A0A6A2X622-F1
#
_cell.length_a   1.000
_cell.length_b   1.000
_cell.length_c   1.000
_cell.angle_alpha   90.00
_cell.angle_beta   90.00
_cell.angle_gamma   90.00
#
_symmetry.space_group_name_H-M   'P 1'
#
loop_
_entity.id
_entity.type
_entity.pdbx_description
1 polymer ?
#
loop_
_entity_poly.entity_id
_entity_poly.type
_entity_poly.pdbx_seq_one_letter_code
_entity_poly.pdbx_strand_id
1 'polypeptide(L)'
;MGMPALACCVDASVAPPGYAAVPFSSSTTATVASGDSVSTHWSPSHSAALYRIDSWGAPYFAVNDAGNIAVRPYGASTSAHQEIDLLEVVKKVSDAKPAGGLGLQFPLIVRFPDVLKNRLESLQSAFESAVQALGYDSYYQGVYPVKCNQNRFVVEDIVRFGSPFRFGLEAGSKPELLLAMNCLCKGNPEALLICNGFKDAEYISLALLARKLALNTVIVLEQEDEVKLVIDISKKLSVRPVIGIRAKLRTRHSGHFGSTSGEKGKFGLTTNQILSVVKELHGSRMLDCLQLLHFHIGSQIPSTALLRDGVGEAAQIYSELVRLGANMKVIDIGGGLGIDYDGSKSGNSDLSVSYGLEEYASAIVNAIRVVCDRKSIKHPIICSESGRAIVSHHSVLIFEAMGAVAPTTPAMNQINIPFIMEALSEDARVDYWNLSDAAMRQDNETCLFYADQLKQRCVEQFKDGTLGIEQLGAVDGLFDLVTKMIGVSEPARTYLVNLSIFTSIPDFWSIGQIFPIVPIHRMDERPAVKGVLSDLTCDSDGKIDKFIGDKTSLPLHELSGSSGGGVNGRSRYYLGMFLGGAYEEALGGVHNLFGGPSVVTVLQSDGPQSFAVTRAMPGSSCGDVLRAMQHEPELMFDTLKHRAEEFCGFDAAALSGSLAGSFHNMPYLELASSCSMTAINNDGFYYCNKDDYNAALVESGASEDEQCFPMGTATMGHRSSRVADVSVYLLPKFFDGYGYHGTSFEQSYRCYPASFIEKPQIESGDKIIMPPSALDRLASLHIDYPMLFELQNDAAERVSHCGVLEFIAEEGMIYMPYWMMENLVLQEGDIVRLKNVTLPKGTYVKLQPHTMDFLDISNPKAILETTLRNYSCLTTGDSIMVAYNNKKYYIDIIETKPSNAISIIETDCEVDFAPPLDYKEPERPAVSTSSNRAPSQVEEAPAEAEPKFSAFTGTARRLDGKPLKEQPPPVSSSGSKDKGPAVSNGNNSRPSSGSSSQASAGKAQGKLVFGPNAGRPKETKPESGKETKPEQAEKKEEPKFQPFTGKKYSLKG
;
A
#
# COMPACT_ATOMS: atom_id res chain seq x y z
N MET A 1 -19.34 -26.06 -64.75
CA MET A 1 -19.16 -27.53 -64.76
C MET A 1 -18.66 -27.93 -63.38
N GLY A 2 -19.20 -28.93 -62.68
CA GLY A 2 -20.40 -29.73 -62.97
C GLY A 2 -20.38 -31.04 -62.18
N MET A 3 -21.30 -31.24 -61.24
CA MET A 3 -21.62 -32.57 -60.71
C MET A 3 -22.32 -33.42 -61.78
N PRO A 4 -22.39 -34.75 -61.60
CA PRO A 4 -23.66 -35.29 -61.11
C PRO A 4 -23.52 -36.40 -60.04
N ALA A 5 -24.64 -36.72 -59.40
CA ALA A 5 -24.82 -37.90 -58.55
C ALA A 5 -26.10 -38.65 -58.96
N LEU A 6 -26.11 -39.98 -58.79
CA LEU A 6 -27.26 -40.93 -58.85
C LEU A 6 -26.67 -42.33 -58.52
N ALA A 7 -27.07 -43.16 -57.54
CA ALA A 7 -28.25 -43.32 -56.66
C ALA A 7 -29.31 -44.36 -57.10
N CYS A 8 -29.87 -45.07 -56.10
CA CYS A 8 -30.97 -46.07 -56.15
C CYS A 8 -30.62 -47.48 -56.72
N CYS A 9 -31.20 -48.61 -56.28
CA CYS A 9 -32.00 -48.98 -55.08
C CYS A 9 -31.96 -50.52 -54.90
N VAL A 10 -31.75 -51.11 -53.70
CA VAL A 10 -32.67 -51.42 -52.55
C VAL A 10 -33.47 -52.73 -52.68
N ASP A 11 -33.23 -53.65 -51.72
CA ASP A 11 -34.17 -54.54 -50.99
C ASP A 11 -33.32 -55.48 -50.08
N ALA A 12 -33.67 -55.92 -48.86
CA ALA A 12 -34.68 -55.60 -47.85
C ALA A 12 -34.23 -56.29 -46.51
N SER A 13 -34.80 -56.19 -45.29
CA SER A 13 -35.89 -55.41 -44.65
C SER A 13 -35.86 -55.58 -43.11
N VAL A 14 -36.40 -54.59 -42.35
CA VAL A 14 -37.12 -54.70 -41.05
C VAL A 14 -36.41 -55.21 -39.76
N ALA A 15 -36.57 -54.65 -38.55
CA ALA A 15 -37.00 -53.32 -38.03
C ALA A 15 -36.59 -53.17 -36.50
N PRO A 16 -37.10 -52.24 -35.65
CA PRO A 16 -36.25 -51.24 -34.98
C PRO A 16 -36.30 -51.21 -33.42
N PRO A 17 -35.46 -50.41 -32.74
CA PRO A 17 -35.82 -49.03 -32.33
C PRO A 17 -34.65 -48.02 -32.51
N GLY A 18 -34.73 -46.71 -32.22
CA GLY A 18 -35.82 -45.81 -31.82
C GLY A 18 -35.27 -44.49 -31.25
N TYR A 19 -35.75 -43.32 -31.71
CA TYR A 19 -35.31 -41.99 -31.24
C TYR A 19 -35.93 -41.59 -29.88
N ALA A 20 -35.19 -40.89 -29.01
CA ALA A 20 -35.77 -40.06 -27.95
C ALA A 20 -34.85 -38.90 -27.48
N ALA A 21 -35.52 -37.85 -26.99
CA ALA A 21 -35.05 -36.51 -26.65
C ALA A 21 -34.08 -36.34 -25.46
N VAL A 22 -33.56 -35.11 -25.35
CA VAL A 22 -32.96 -34.53 -24.13
C VAL A 22 -34.03 -34.34 -23.03
N PRO A 23 -33.75 -34.69 -21.76
CA PRO A 23 -34.45 -34.16 -20.61
C PRO A 23 -33.55 -33.30 -19.69
N PHE A 24 -34.12 -32.27 -19.07
CA PHE A 24 -33.55 -31.64 -17.87
C PHE A 24 -33.46 -32.66 -16.73
N SER A 25 -32.40 -32.61 -15.91
CA SER A 25 -32.41 -33.17 -14.55
C SER A 25 -32.52 -32.05 -13.52
N SER A 26 -33.53 -32.12 -12.65
CA SER A 26 -33.82 -31.12 -11.63
C SER A 26 -32.82 -31.11 -10.47
N SER A 27 -32.76 -29.98 -9.77
CA SER A 27 -32.13 -29.89 -8.45
C SER A 27 -32.64 -30.99 -7.51
N THR A 28 -31.71 -31.77 -6.96
CA THR A 28 -32.00 -32.70 -5.85
C THR A 28 -31.01 -32.40 -4.73
N THR A 29 -31.51 -32.28 -3.51
CA THR A 29 -30.71 -31.84 -2.34
C THR A 29 -29.55 -32.78 -2.06
N ALA A 30 -28.37 -32.22 -1.78
CA ALA A 30 -27.25 -32.99 -1.23
C ALA A 30 -27.64 -33.60 0.12
N THR A 31 -27.87 -34.92 0.16
CA THR A 31 -28.02 -35.66 1.40
C THR A 31 -26.66 -35.83 2.07
N VAL A 32 -26.54 -35.31 3.30
CA VAL A 32 -25.35 -35.48 4.14
C VAL A 32 -25.20 -36.96 4.49
N ALA A 33 -24.30 -37.65 3.80
CA ALA A 33 -23.92 -39.03 4.11
C ALA A 33 -22.92 -39.02 5.29
N SER A 34 -23.44 -39.05 6.51
CA SER A 34 -22.63 -39.24 7.72
C SER A 34 -21.97 -40.62 7.69
N GLY A 35 -20.64 -40.66 7.52
CA GLY A 35 -19.90 -41.90 7.32
C GLY A 35 -18.39 -41.68 7.32
N ASP A 36 -17.83 -41.31 8.47
CA ASP A 36 -16.40 -41.04 8.64
C ASP A 36 -15.54 -42.30 8.41
N SER A 37 -15.02 -42.45 7.19
CA SER A 37 -13.83 -43.26 6.91
C SER A 37 -12.66 -42.32 6.63
N VAL A 38 -12.08 -41.74 7.69
CA VAL A 38 -11.02 -40.73 7.60
C VAL A 38 -9.77 -41.31 6.92
N SER A 39 -9.41 -40.78 5.74
CA SER A 39 -8.09 -40.99 5.14
C SER A 39 -7.06 -40.20 5.96
N THR A 40 -6.27 -40.90 6.78
CA THR A 40 -5.39 -40.28 7.79
C THR A 40 -4.09 -39.66 7.24
N HIS A 41 -3.91 -39.65 5.91
CA HIS A 41 -2.72 -39.10 5.24
C HIS A 41 -3.06 -37.77 4.58
N TRP A 42 -2.22 -36.74 4.79
CA TRP A 42 -2.29 -35.50 4.01
C TRP A 42 -1.75 -35.74 2.60
N SER A 43 -1.97 -34.82 1.66
CA SER A 43 -1.54 -35.01 0.27
C SER A 43 -1.35 -33.68 -0.47
N PRO A 44 -0.58 -33.66 -1.59
CA PRO A 44 -0.44 -32.51 -2.47
C PRO A 44 -1.77 -31.80 -2.79
N SER A 45 -2.84 -32.57 -3.03
CA SER A 45 -4.19 -32.06 -3.30
C SER A 45 -4.86 -31.37 -2.10
N HIS A 46 -4.60 -31.79 -0.86
CA HIS A 46 -5.08 -31.09 0.33
C HIS A 46 -4.41 -29.71 0.47
N SER A 47 -3.09 -29.63 0.20
CA SER A 47 -2.36 -28.36 0.15
C SER A 47 -2.81 -27.47 -1.00
N ALA A 48 -3.01 -28.02 -2.20
CA ALA A 48 -3.52 -27.28 -3.35
C ALA A 48 -4.87 -26.61 -3.06
N ALA A 49 -5.79 -27.32 -2.39
CA ALA A 49 -7.06 -26.78 -1.92
C ALA A 49 -6.89 -25.74 -0.79
N LEU A 50 -6.02 -26.00 0.20
CA LEU A 50 -5.79 -25.10 1.35
C LEU A 50 -5.27 -23.73 0.94
N TYR A 51 -4.33 -23.70 -0.01
CA TYR A 51 -3.71 -22.49 -0.54
C TYR A 51 -4.37 -21.96 -1.83
N ARG A 52 -5.41 -22.63 -2.34
CA ARG A 52 -6.14 -22.33 -3.60
C ARG A 52 -5.26 -22.31 -4.87
N ILE A 53 -4.20 -23.12 -4.92
CA ILE A 53 -3.21 -23.11 -6.00
C ILE A 53 -3.87 -23.39 -7.37
N ASP A 54 -4.81 -24.33 -7.44
CA ASP A 54 -5.54 -24.63 -8.70
C ASP A 54 -6.52 -23.52 -9.14
N SER A 55 -6.78 -22.51 -8.29
CA SER A 55 -7.62 -21.36 -8.65
C SER A 55 -6.83 -20.20 -9.26
N TRP A 56 -5.82 -19.69 -8.53
CA TRP A 56 -5.00 -18.52 -8.94
C TRP A 56 -3.76 -18.91 -9.75
N GLY A 57 -3.26 -20.14 -9.57
CA GLY A 57 -2.06 -20.63 -10.24
C GLY A 57 -2.33 -21.21 -11.62
N ALA A 58 -3.53 -21.75 -11.84
CA ALA A 58 -3.90 -22.38 -13.10
C ALA A 58 -3.93 -21.38 -14.28
N PRO A 59 -3.40 -21.75 -15.46
CA PRO A 59 -2.88 -23.07 -15.83
C PRO A 59 -1.37 -23.26 -15.59
N TYR A 60 -0.66 -22.29 -14.99
CA TYR A 60 0.81 -22.22 -14.99
C TYR A 60 1.49 -22.78 -13.73
N PHE A 61 0.79 -22.87 -12.61
CA PHE A 61 1.31 -23.39 -11.35
C PHE A 61 0.37 -24.46 -10.79
N ALA A 62 0.94 -25.54 -10.27
CA ALA A 62 0.24 -26.64 -9.63
C ALA A 62 1.13 -27.28 -8.55
N VAL A 63 0.59 -28.21 -7.77
CA VAL A 63 1.40 -29.08 -6.91
C VAL A 63 1.60 -30.43 -7.61
N ASN A 64 2.83 -30.94 -7.63
CA ASN A 64 3.15 -32.25 -8.21
C ASN A 64 3.05 -33.39 -7.18
N ASP A 65 3.12 -34.64 -7.67
CA ASP A 65 3.06 -35.85 -6.84
C ASP A 65 4.21 -35.97 -5.83
N ALA A 66 5.29 -35.20 -6.01
CA ALA A 66 6.45 -35.13 -5.10
C ALA A 66 6.30 -34.09 -3.98
N GLY A 67 5.15 -33.41 -3.87
CA GLY A 67 4.90 -32.42 -2.82
C GLY A 67 5.52 -31.04 -3.07
N ASN A 68 5.95 -30.75 -4.30
CA ASN A 68 6.53 -29.47 -4.69
C ASN A 68 5.59 -28.67 -5.59
N ILE A 69 5.82 -27.35 -5.69
CA ILE A 69 5.23 -26.53 -6.75
C ILE A 69 5.90 -26.90 -8.08
N ALA A 70 5.09 -27.21 -9.08
CA ALA A 70 5.50 -27.38 -10.46
C ALA A 70 5.02 -26.23 -11.34
N VAL A 71 5.86 -25.81 -12.29
CA VAL A 71 5.55 -24.79 -13.29
C VAL A 71 5.22 -25.48 -14.62
N ARG A 72 4.13 -25.03 -15.24
CA ARG A 72 3.58 -25.53 -16.51
C ARG A 72 3.87 -24.54 -17.65
N PRO A 73 5.04 -24.64 -18.32
CA PRO A 73 5.51 -23.64 -19.28
C PRO A 73 4.55 -23.36 -20.45
N TYR A 74 3.75 -24.35 -20.86
CA TYR A 74 2.80 -24.25 -21.97
C TYR A 74 1.34 -24.22 -21.49
N GLY A 75 1.13 -23.81 -20.24
CA GLY A 75 -0.18 -23.77 -19.59
C GLY A 75 -0.87 -25.13 -19.65
N ALA A 76 -2.14 -25.15 -20.06
CA ALA A 76 -2.95 -26.37 -20.15
C ALA A 76 -2.48 -27.35 -21.24
N SER A 77 -1.56 -26.95 -22.12
CA SER A 77 -0.95 -27.83 -23.13
C SER A 77 0.35 -28.49 -22.65
N THR A 78 0.79 -28.23 -21.42
CA THR A 78 2.01 -28.82 -20.85
C THR A 78 1.81 -30.32 -20.63
N SER A 79 2.66 -31.15 -21.22
CA SER A 79 2.72 -32.59 -20.90
C SER A 79 3.46 -32.83 -19.58
N ALA A 80 3.13 -33.89 -18.84
CA ALA A 80 3.72 -34.15 -17.51
C ALA A 80 5.27 -34.18 -17.47
N HIS A 81 5.94 -34.58 -18.56
CA HIS A 81 7.41 -34.58 -18.67
C HIS A 81 8.02 -33.18 -18.93
N GLN A 82 7.19 -32.19 -19.25
CA GLN A 82 7.56 -30.79 -19.49
C GLN A 82 7.28 -29.89 -18.27
N GLU A 83 6.71 -30.44 -17.19
CA GLU A 83 6.57 -29.72 -15.92
C GLU A 83 7.93 -29.47 -15.29
N ILE A 84 8.13 -28.27 -14.74
CA ILE A 84 9.38 -27.83 -14.14
C ILE A 84 9.19 -27.81 -12.62
N ASP A 85 9.87 -28.69 -11.90
CA ASP A 85 9.86 -28.68 -10.42
C ASP A 85 10.61 -27.44 -9.89
N LEU A 86 9.90 -26.58 -9.16
CA LEU A 86 10.42 -25.31 -8.67
C LEU A 86 11.47 -25.49 -7.55
N LEU A 87 11.39 -26.56 -6.76
CA LEU A 87 12.39 -26.86 -5.73
C LEU A 87 13.71 -27.30 -6.38
N GLU A 88 13.66 -28.12 -7.43
CA GLU A 88 14.86 -28.53 -8.17
C GLU A 88 15.53 -27.35 -8.89
N VAL A 89 14.76 -26.39 -9.41
CA VAL A 89 15.30 -25.11 -9.90
C VAL A 89 16.02 -24.35 -8.78
N VAL A 90 15.38 -24.20 -7.61
CA VAL A 90 15.93 -23.43 -6.48
C VAL A 90 17.19 -24.07 -5.91
N LYS A 91 17.24 -25.40 -5.79
CA LYS A 91 18.47 -26.16 -5.47
C LYS A 91 19.56 -25.90 -6.51
N LYS A 92 19.27 -26.14 -7.79
CA LYS A 92 20.23 -25.97 -8.90
C LYS A 92 20.85 -24.57 -8.96
N VAL A 93 20.13 -23.55 -8.49
CA VAL A 93 20.58 -22.16 -8.45
C VAL A 93 21.33 -21.80 -7.15
N SER A 94 20.81 -22.20 -5.98
CA SER A 94 21.35 -21.80 -4.67
C SER A 94 22.42 -22.73 -4.09
N ASP A 95 22.50 -23.98 -4.57
CA ASP A 95 23.53 -24.93 -4.13
C ASP A 95 24.92 -24.47 -4.57
N ALA A 96 25.93 -24.77 -3.75
CA ALA A 96 27.30 -24.33 -4.00
C ALA A 96 27.89 -24.96 -5.28
N LYS A 97 28.78 -24.24 -5.97
CA LYS A 97 29.43 -24.68 -7.22
C LYS A 97 30.10 -26.07 -7.13
N PRO A 98 30.76 -26.47 -6.02
CA PRO A 98 31.28 -27.84 -5.86
C PRO A 98 30.22 -28.94 -5.81
N ALA A 99 28.98 -28.62 -5.41
CA ALA A 99 27.83 -29.53 -5.47
C ALA A 99 27.12 -29.51 -6.84
N GLY A 100 27.62 -28.73 -7.81
CA GLY A 100 27.06 -28.61 -9.15
C GLY A 100 25.95 -27.56 -9.30
N GLY A 101 25.67 -26.75 -8.26
CA GLY A 101 24.79 -25.59 -8.35
C GLY A 101 25.49 -24.32 -8.84
N LEU A 102 24.80 -23.18 -8.80
CA LEU A 102 25.36 -21.89 -9.23
C LEU A 102 25.86 -21.02 -8.07
N GLY A 103 25.41 -21.27 -6.85
CA GLY A 103 25.77 -20.51 -5.65
C GLY A 103 25.26 -19.06 -5.63
N LEU A 104 24.01 -18.82 -6.06
CA LEU A 104 23.37 -17.50 -5.87
C LEU A 104 22.79 -17.36 -4.46
N GLN A 105 22.90 -16.16 -3.89
CA GLN A 105 22.29 -15.76 -2.63
C GLN A 105 20.80 -15.42 -2.80
N PHE A 106 20.01 -15.64 -1.75
CA PHE A 106 18.60 -15.23 -1.66
C PHE A 106 18.48 -13.75 -1.26
N PRO A 107 17.31 -13.09 -1.51
CA PRO A 107 16.15 -13.56 -2.27
C PRO A 107 16.42 -13.71 -3.77
N LEU A 108 15.57 -14.50 -4.44
CA LEU A 108 15.78 -14.97 -5.82
C LEU A 108 14.50 -14.83 -6.66
N ILE A 109 14.55 -14.06 -7.75
CA ILE A 109 13.50 -14.04 -8.79
C ILE A 109 13.82 -15.12 -9.83
N VAL A 110 12.89 -16.05 -10.01
CA VAL A 110 12.91 -17.06 -11.08
C VAL A 110 11.96 -16.64 -12.19
N ARG A 111 12.47 -16.44 -13.41
CA ARG A 111 11.67 -16.08 -14.61
C ARG A 111 11.54 -17.24 -15.59
N PHE A 112 10.37 -17.34 -16.22
CA PHE A 112 9.96 -18.38 -17.16
C PHE A 112 9.49 -17.76 -18.50
N PRO A 113 10.40 -17.53 -19.47
CA PRO A 113 10.03 -17.00 -20.78
C PRO A 113 9.03 -17.86 -21.58
N ASP A 114 8.99 -19.18 -21.36
CA ASP A 114 7.97 -20.05 -21.97
C ASP A 114 6.55 -19.68 -21.50
N VAL A 115 6.38 -19.37 -20.20
CA VAL A 115 5.10 -18.88 -19.64
C VAL A 115 4.74 -17.52 -20.24
N LEU A 116 5.71 -16.59 -20.34
CA LEU A 116 5.52 -15.28 -20.96
C LEU A 116 5.07 -15.39 -22.43
N LYS A 117 5.71 -16.29 -23.19
CA LYS A 117 5.34 -16.63 -24.56
C LYS A 117 3.91 -17.18 -24.62
N ASN A 118 3.59 -18.16 -23.76
CA ASN A 118 2.26 -18.79 -23.74
C ASN A 118 1.14 -17.80 -23.35
N ARG A 119 1.41 -16.82 -22.47
CA ARG A 119 0.47 -15.71 -22.16
C ARG A 119 0.18 -14.86 -23.40
N LEU A 120 1.21 -14.50 -24.18
CA LEU A 120 1.07 -13.72 -25.42
C LEU A 120 0.29 -14.51 -26.48
N GLU A 121 0.65 -15.77 -26.72
CA GLU A 121 -0.01 -16.66 -27.69
C GLU A 121 -1.48 -16.93 -27.31
N SER A 122 -1.77 -17.13 -26.02
CA SER A 122 -3.14 -17.32 -25.52
C SER A 122 -4.01 -16.07 -25.70
N LEU A 123 -3.47 -14.88 -25.40
CA LEU A 123 -4.18 -13.62 -25.59
C LEU A 123 -4.49 -13.37 -27.08
N GLN A 124 -3.52 -13.61 -27.96
CA GLN A 124 -3.72 -13.52 -29.41
C GLN A 124 -4.78 -14.51 -29.90
N SER A 125 -4.68 -15.78 -29.50
CA SER A 125 -5.62 -16.85 -29.90
C SER A 125 -7.06 -16.57 -29.46
N ALA A 126 -7.26 -16.05 -28.25
CA ALA A 126 -8.58 -15.62 -27.76
C ALA A 126 -9.20 -14.52 -28.64
N PHE A 127 -8.41 -13.52 -29.05
CA PHE A 127 -8.87 -12.48 -29.96
C PHE A 127 -9.09 -12.97 -31.39
N GLU A 128 -8.21 -13.80 -31.95
CA GLU A 128 -8.41 -14.38 -33.29
C GLU A 128 -9.66 -15.26 -33.34
N SER A 129 -9.90 -16.05 -32.30
CA SER A 129 -11.11 -16.86 -32.15
C SER A 129 -12.38 -15.98 -32.08
N ALA A 130 -12.35 -14.90 -31.30
CA ALA A 130 -13.46 -13.95 -31.20
C ALA A 130 -13.72 -13.20 -32.52
N VAL A 131 -12.67 -12.78 -33.23
CA VAL A 131 -12.73 -12.12 -34.54
C VAL A 131 -13.39 -13.04 -35.58
N GLN A 132 -12.95 -14.31 -35.65
CA GLN A 132 -13.51 -15.30 -36.57
C GLN A 132 -14.97 -15.64 -36.22
N ALA A 133 -15.26 -15.95 -34.96
CA ALA A 133 -16.60 -16.38 -34.52
C ALA A 133 -17.67 -15.28 -34.64
N LEU A 134 -17.29 -14.01 -34.58
CA LEU A 134 -18.19 -12.86 -34.69
C LEU A 134 -18.23 -12.23 -36.10
N GLY A 135 -17.42 -12.71 -37.04
CA GLY A 135 -17.37 -12.19 -38.42
C GLY A 135 -16.84 -10.75 -38.49
N TYR A 136 -15.75 -10.44 -37.78
CA TYR A 136 -15.18 -9.10 -37.70
C TYR A 136 -14.12 -8.88 -38.80
N ASP A 137 -14.31 -7.90 -39.69
CA ASP A 137 -13.50 -7.72 -40.92
C ASP A 137 -12.04 -7.24 -40.71
N SER A 138 -11.58 -7.17 -39.46
CA SER A 138 -10.26 -6.63 -39.08
C SER A 138 -9.62 -7.51 -38.01
N TYR A 139 -8.41 -7.19 -37.57
CA TYR A 139 -7.62 -8.02 -36.66
C TYR A 139 -7.36 -7.34 -35.30
N TYR A 140 -6.93 -8.16 -34.35
CA TYR A 140 -6.33 -7.71 -33.10
C TYR A 140 -4.80 -7.59 -33.25
N GLN A 141 -4.22 -6.58 -32.59
CA GLN A 141 -2.79 -6.33 -32.52
C GLN A 141 -2.47 -5.78 -31.11
N GLY A 142 -2.02 -6.66 -30.22
CA GLY A 142 -1.66 -6.28 -28.85
C GLY A 142 -0.42 -5.39 -28.78
N VAL A 143 -0.32 -4.64 -27.69
CA VAL A 143 0.79 -3.74 -27.38
C VAL A 143 1.23 -3.95 -25.93
N TYR A 144 2.54 -3.98 -25.66
CA TYR A 144 3.06 -4.12 -24.30
C TYR A 144 3.47 -2.76 -23.71
N PRO A 145 2.77 -2.27 -22.67
CA PRO A 145 3.16 -1.07 -21.96
C PRO A 145 4.38 -1.34 -21.10
N VAL A 146 5.55 -0.81 -21.48
CA VAL A 146 6.82 -1.16 -20.83
C VAL A 146 6.85 -0.78 -19.34
N LYS A 147 6.03 0.21 -18.96
CA LYS A 147 5.73 0.62 -17.58
C LYS A 147 5.33 -0.51 -16.61
N CYS A 148 4.92 -1.68 -17.11
CA CYS A 148 4.60 -2.84 -16.28
C CYS A 148 5.84 -3.64 -15.85
N ASN A 149 6.91 -3.66 -16.64
CA ASN A 149 8.22 -4.26 -16.34
C ASN A 149 9.18 -3.84 -17.47
N GLN A 150 10.03 -2.84 -17.21
CA GLN A 150 10.99 -2.29 -18.18
C GLN A 150 12.25 -3.17 -18.32
N ASN A 151 12.35 -4.30 -17.62
CA ASN A 151 13.56 -5.10 -17.63
C ASN A 151 13.90 -5.57 -19.05
N ARG A 152 15.12 -5.24 -19.49
CA ARG A 152 15.60 -5.46 -20.87
C ARG A 152 15.22 -6.83 -21.43
N PHE A 153 15.37 -7.90 -20.64
CA PHE A 153 15.16 -9.25 -21.13
C PHE A 153 13.68 -9.61 -21.26
N VAL A 154 12.82 -9.07 -20.40
CA VAL A 154 11.36 -9.20 -20.51
C VAL A 154 10.88 -8.49 -21.79
N VAL A 155 11.37 -7.28 -22.07
CA VAL A 155 10.99 -6.53 -23.29
C VAL A 155 11.59 -7.15 -24.55
N GLU A 156 12.86 -7.59 -24.54
CA GLU A 156 13.48 -8.33 -25.67
C GLU A 156 12.70 -9.63 -25.97
N ASP A 157 12.22 -10.35 -24.96
CA ASP A 157 11.41 -11.55 -25.15
C ASP A 157 9.98 -11.26 -25.63
N ILE A 158 9.32 -10.22 -25.12
CA ILE A 158 7.99 -9.81 -25.62
C ILE A 158 8.04 -9.42 -27.10
N VAL A 159 9.04 -8.64 -27.51
CA VAL A 159 9.22 -8.28 -28.93
C VAL A 159 9.56 -9.51 -29.79
N ARG A 160 10.36 -10.45 -29.25
CA ARG A 160 10.71 -11.72 -29.94
C ARG A 160 9.49 -12.62 -30.14
N PHE A 161 8.73 -12.88 -29.08
CA PHE A 161 7.56 -13.76 -29.10
C PHE A 161 6.35 -13.13 -29.80
N GLY A 162 6.19 -11.82 -29.69
CA GLY A 162 5.10 -11.06 -30.32
C GLY A 162 5.29 -10.75 -31.81
N SER A 163 6.49 -10.94 -32.35
CA SER A 163 6.83 -10.61 -33.75
C SER A 163 5.89 -11.24 -34.80
N PRO A 164 5.46 -12.53 -34.72
CA PRO A 164 4.49 -13.11 -35.67
C PRO A 164 3.14 -12.39 -35.70
N PHE A 165 2.77 -11.76 -34.57
CA PHE A 165 1.46 -11.15 -34.35
C PHE A 165 1.47 -9.62 -34.51
N ARG A 166 2.59 -9.05 -34.95
CA ARG A 166 2.85 -7.59 -35.03
C ARG A 166 2.76 -6.91 -33.65
N PHE A 167 3.04 -7.62 -32.56
CA PHE A 167 2.87 -7.10 -31.19
C PHE A 167 3.75 -5.86 -30.95
N GLY A 168 3.14 -4.77 -30.48
CA GLY A 168 3.78 -3.47 -30.30
C GLY A 168 4.34 -3.21 -28.91
N LEU A 169 4.92 -2.02 -28.71
CA LEU A 169 5.30 -1.48 -27.40
C LEU A 169 4.61 -0.14 -27.15
N GLU A 170 4.27 0.14 -25.90
CA GLU A 170 3.84 1.46 -25.43
C GLU A 170 4.88 2.04 -24.46
N ALA A 171 5.07 3.35 -24.54
CA ALA A 171 5.92 4.15 -23.69
C ALA A 171 5.13 5.31 -23.06
N GLY A 172 5.31 5.55 -21.77
CA GLY A 172 4.73 6.69 -21.04
C GLY A 172 5.70 7.86 -20.86
N SER A 173 6.95 7.73 -21.32
CA SER A 173 8.04 8.66 -21.00
C SER A 173 9.18 8.63 -22.03
N LYS A 174 10.06 9.64 -22.02
CA LYS A 174 11.23 9.71 -22.94
C LYS A 174 12.18 8.50 -22.85
N PRO A 175 12.57 8.01 -21.64
CA PRO A 175 13.46 6.85 -21.54
C PRO A 175 12.80 5.57 -22.06
N GLU A 176 11.51 5.39 -21.77
CA GLU A 176 10.73 4.27 -22.28
C GLU A 176 10.56 4.33 -23.80
N LEU A 177 10.42 5.51 -24.39
CA LEU A 177 10.39 5.68 -25.85
C LEU A 177 11.74 5.28 -26.48
N LEU A 178 12.87 5.70 -25.91
CA LEU A 178 14.20 5.28 -26.38
C LEU A 178 14.39 3.75 -26.29
N LEU A 179 13.97 3.16 -25.17
CA LEU A 179 13.99 1.71 -24.94
C LEU A 179 13.13 0.99 -25.99
N ALA A 180 11.90 1.46 -26.20
CA ALA A 180 10.95 0.85 -27.12
C ALA A 180 11.38 0.98 -28.58
N MET A 181 11.93 2.14 -28.99
CA MET A 181 12.54 2.34 -30.30
C MET A 181 13.67 1.33 -30.56
N ASN A 182 14.60 1.20 -29.61
CA ASN A 182 15.72 0.26 -29.71
C ASN A 182 15.27 -1.21 -29.78
N CYS A 183 14.23 -1.59 -29.02
CA CYS A 183 13.72 -2.95 -29.05
C CYS A 183 12.96 -3.26 -30.36
N LEU A 184 12.10 -2.34 -30.83
CA LEU A 184 11.33 -2.53 -32.06
C LEU A 184 12.19 -2.52 -33.35
N CYS A 185 13.41 -1.99 -33.33
CA CYS A 185 14.40 -2.21 -34.39
C CYS A 185 14.76 -3.70 -34.63
N LYS A 186 14.39 -4.61 -33.71
CA LYS A 186 14.50 -6.08 -33.86
C LYS A 186 13.13 -6.78 -33.95
N GLY A 187 12.04 -6.02 -33.91
CA GLY A 187 10.66 -6.52 -33.92
C GLY A 187 10.08 -6.65 -35.32
N ASN A 188 8.75 -6.75 -35.38
CA ASN A 188 8.01 -6.72 -36.64
C ASN A 188 7.90 -5.27 -37.16
N PRO A 189 8.19 -4.96 -38.43
CA PRO A 189 8.08 -3.59 -38.98
C PRO A 189 6.69 -2.95 -38.89
N GLU A 190 5.62 -3.74 -38.77
CA GLU A 190 4.24 -3.24 -38.62
C GLU A 190 3.83 -3.05 -37.14
N ALA A 191 4.70 -3.43 -36.19
CA ALA A 191 4.45 -3.32 -34.76
C ALA A 191 4.27 -1.86 -34.31
N LEU A 192 3.15 -1.58 -33.64
CA LEU A 192 2.81 -0.25 -33.12
C LEU A 192 3.83 0.21 -32.07
N LEU A 193 4.16 1.50 -32.09
CA LEU A 193 4.87 2.18 -31.02
C LEU A 193 3.98 3.30 -30.47
N ILE A 194 3.27 3.05 -29.39
CA ILE A 194 2.31 3.99 -28.81
C ILE A 194 3.01 4.91 -27.81
N CYS A 195 2.80 6.23 -27.94
CA CYS A 195 3.40 7.24 -27.08
C CYS A 195 2.31 7.94 -26.23
N ASN A 196 2.22 7.57 -24.96
CA ASN A 196 1.36 8.17 -23.93
C ASN A 196 2.20 9.01 -22.94
N GLY A 197 1.57 9.54 -21.89
CA GLY A 197 2.21 10.38 -20.86
C GLY A 197 2.32 11.85 -21.28
N PHE A 198 2.90 12.70 -20.43
CA PHE A 198 3.15 14.11 -20.76
C PHE A 198 4.22 14.24 -21.84
N LYS A 199 3.92 14.95 -22.94
CA LYS A 199 4.82 15.09 -24.09
C LYS A 199 5.27 16.54 -24.31
N ASP A 200 6.53 16.82 -23.99
CA ASP A 200 7.18 18.09 -24.30
C ASP A 200 7.75 18.13 -25.74
N ALA A 201 8.42 19.23 -26.08
CA ALA A 201 8.99 19.43 -27.42
C ALA A 201 10.04 18.36 -27.79
N GLU A 202 10.79 17.83 -26.82
CA GLU A 202 11.79 16.78 -27.05
C GLU A 202 11.12 15.42 -27.29
N TYR A 203 10.13 15.04 -26.47
CA TYR A 203 9.37 13.79 -26.66
C TYR A 203 8.68 13.81 -28.04
N ILE A 204 7.96 14.88 -28.39
CA ILE A 204 7.31 14.99 -29.71
C ILE A 204 8.34 14.92 -30.86
N SER A 205 9.51 15.56 -30.70
CA SER A 205 10.60 15.46 -31.69
C SER A 205 11.12 14.03 -31.82
N LEU A 206 11.33 13.32 -30.72
CA LEU A 206 11.80 11.93 -30.70
C LEU A 206 10.79 10.97 -31.34
N ALA A 207 9.49 11.13 -31.07
CA ALA A 207 8.44 10.33 -31.69
C ALA A 207 8.32 10.58 -33.22
N LEU A 208 8.58 11.81 -33.67
CA LEU A 208 8.69 12.13 -35.11
C LEU A 208 9.99 11.60 -35.74
N LEU A 209 11.08 11.50 -34.98
CA LEU A 209 12.29 10.81 -35.42
C LEU A 209 12.08 9.29 -35.52
N ALA A 210 11.33 8.68 -34.59
CA ALA A 210 10.92 7.27 -34.68
C ALA A 210 10.12 6.98 -35.98
N ARG A 211 9.16 7.85 -36.33
CA ARG A 211 8.48 7.82 -37.64
C ARG A 211 9.45 7.91 -38.83
N LYS A 212 10.48 8.75 -38.72
CA LYS A 212 11.51 8.94 -39.77
C LYS A 212 12.46 7.74 -39.88
N LEU A 213 12.62 6.97 -38.81
CA LEU A 213 13.29 5.66 -38.76
C LEU A 213 12.36 4.49 -39.14
N ALA A 214 11.22 4.79 -39.78
CA ALA A 214 10.20 3.85 -40.24
C ALA A 214 9.45 3.03 -39.16
N LEU A 215 9.61 3.34 -37.87
CA LEU A 215 8.80 2.73 -36.80
C LEU A 215 7.34 3.19 -36.90
N ASN A 216 6.38 2.30 -36.59
CA ASN A 216 4.94 2.56 -36.68
C ASN A 216 4.42 3.36 -35.46
N THR A 217 5.03 4.52 -35.21
CA THR A 217 4.80 5.35 -34.03
C THR A 217 3.50 6.13 -34.08
N VAL A 218 2.71 6.09 -33.00
CA VAL A 218 1.49 6.88 -32.82
C VAL A 218 1.64 7.80 -31.61
N ILE A 219 1.50 9.11 -31.83
CA ILE A 219 1.52 10.12 -30.77
C ILE A 219 0.10 10.28 -30.25
N VAL A 220 -0.19 9.81 -29.02
CA VAL A 220 -1.53 9.91 -28.42
C VAL A 220 -1.66 11.24 -27.69
N LEU A 221 -2.60 12.08 -28.14
CA LEU A 221 -2.91 13.34 -27.47
C LEU A 221 -3.67 13.06 -26.17
N GLU A 222 -3.09 13.46 -25.05
CA GLU A 222 -3.66 13.33 -23.70
C GLU A 222 -4.07 14.68 -23.11
N GLN A 223 -3.49 15.78 -23.62
CA GLN A 223 -3.91 17.16 -23.36
C GLN A 223 -4.20 17.89 -24.68
N GLU A 224 -5.01 18.96 -24.62
CA GLU A 224 -5.54 19.62 -25.82
C GLU A 224 -4.47 20.45 -26.55
N ASP A 225 -3.54 21.05 -25.80
CA ASP A 225 -2.45 21.89 -26.27
C ASP A 225 -1.33 21.12 -26.97
N GLU A 226 -1.14 19.83 -26.64
CA GLU A 226 -0.20 18.93 -27.34
C GLU A 226 -0.42 18.93 -28.86
N VAL A 227 -1.65 19.16 -29.35
CA VAL A 227 -1.95 19.20 -30.79
C VAL A 227 -1.13 20.26 -31.52
N LYS A 228 -0.94 21.45 -30.92
CA LYS A 228 -0.20 22.57 -31.53
C LYS A 228 1.28 22.25 -31.60
N LEU A 229 1.81 21.66 -30.52
CA LEU A 229 3.19 21.21 -30.42
C LEU A 229 3.51 20.14 -31.46
N VAL A 230 2.63 19.15 -31.64
CA VAL A 230 2.73 18.11 -32.68
C VAL A 230 2.68 18.72 -34.08
N ILE A 231 1.72 19.61 -34.35
CA ILE A 231 1.56 20.28 -35.64
C ILE A 231 2.80 21.10 -36.00
N ASP A 232 3.36 21.87 -35.07
CA ASP A 232 4.48 22.77 -35.37
C ASP A 232 5.84 22.06 -35.44
N ILE A 233 6.07 21.03 -34.61
CA ILE A 233 7.27 20.21 -34.72
C ILE A 233 7.21 19.32 -35.97
N SER A 234 6.03 18.81 -36.35
CA SER A 234 5.80 18.14 -37.64
C SER A 234 6.24 19.00 -38.82
N LYS A 235 5.80 20.27 -38.87
CA LYS A 235 6.20 21.24 -39.91
C LYS A 235 7.72 21.47 -39.89
N LYS A 236 8.31 21.72 -38.72
CA LYS A 236 9.76 21.99 -38.56
C LYS A 236 10.62 20.81 -39.02
N LEU A 237 10.26 19.57 -38.66
CA LEU A 237 11.00 18.35 -39.03
C LEU A 237 10.63 17.82 -40.42
N SER A 238 9.59 18.36 -41.06
CA SER A 238 9.00 17.86 -42.32
C SER A 238 8.58 16.38 -42.26
N VAL A 239 8.09 15.94 -41.10
CA VAL A 239 7.56 14.57 -40.87
C VAL A 239 6.07 14.65 -40.60
N ARG A 240 5.25 13.93 -41.37
CA ARG A 240 3.79 13.84 -41.13
C ARG A 240 3.53 12.86 -39.97
N PRO A 241 2.86 13.29 -38.87
CA PRO A 241 2.62 12.44 -37.71
C PRO A 241 1.57 11.37 -38.00
N VAL A 242 1.55 10.34 -37.16
CA VAL A 242 0.32 9.57 -36.89
C VAL A 242 -0.12 9.95 -35.48
N ILE A 243 -1.37 10.36 -35.36
CA ILE A 243 -1.95 10.95 -34.16
C ILE A 243 -3.03 10.01 -33.63
N GLY A 244 -2.97 9.75 -32.33
CA GLY A 244 -4.07 9.20 -31.55
C GLY A 244 -4.69 10.27 -30.65
N ILE A 245 -5.86 9.99 -30.09
CA ILE A 245 -6.47 10.79 -29.02
C ILE A 245 -6.84 9.85 -27.88
N ARG A 246 -6.46 10.19 -26.64
CA ARG A 246 -6.98 9.54 -25.43
C ARG A 246 -8.31 10.20 -25.06
N ALA A 247 -9.42 9.46 -25.17
CA ALA A 247 -10.73 9.96 -24.77
C ALA A 247 -11.00 9.72 -23.27
N LYS A 248 -11.64 10.71 -22.63
CA LYS A 248 -12.28 10.53 -21.32
C LYS A 248 -13.68 9.95 -21.49
N LEU A 249 -13.90 8.78 -20.90
CA LEU A 249 -15.20 8.11 -20.86
C LEU A 249 -16.09 8.66 -19.72
N ARG A 250 -17.38 8.34 -19.78
CA ARG A 250 -18.37 8.55 -18.72
C ARG A 250 -18.49 7.33 -17.82
N THR A 251 -18.28 6.13 -18.38
CA THR A 251 -18.18 4.87 -17.61
C THR A 251 -17.14 4.99 -16.49
N ARG A 252 -17.47 4.46 -15.31
CA ARG A 252 -16.58 4.32 -14.15
C ARG A 252 -16.69 2.91 -13.60
N HIS A 253 -15.68 2.49 -12.83
CA HIS A 253 -15.78 1.32 -11.96
C HIS A 253 -15.45 1.71 -10.51
N SER A 254 -15.86 0.84 -9.58
CA SER A 254 -15.47 0.88 -8.17
C SER A 254 -14.11 0.19 -7.94
N GLY A 255 -13.64 0.24 -6.70
CA GLY A 255 -12.43 -0.44 -6.26
C GLY A 255 -11.15 0.39 -6.40
N HIS A 256 -10.03 -0.14 -5.88
CA HIS A 256 -8.75 0.57 -5.71
C HIS A 256 -8.31 1.41 -6.94
N PHE A 257 -8.45 0.87 -8.16
CA PHE A 257 -8.01 1.55 -9.40
C PHE A 257 -9.07 2.47 -10.04
N GLY A 258 -10.33 2.45 -9.57
CA GLY A 258 -11.45 3.19 -10.17
C GLY A 258 -11.37 4.72 -10.05
N SER A 259 -10.48 5.21 -9.18
CA SER A 259 -10.12 6.63 -9.05
C SER A 259 -9.42 7.19 -10.29
N THR A 260 -8.78 6.34 -11.10
CA THR A 260 -8.07 6.73 -12.33
C THR A 260 -9.02 7.02 -13.52
N SER A 261 -10.31 6.75 -13.35
CA SER A 261 -11.24 6.47 -14.44
C SER A 261 -12.37 7.50 -14.62
N GLY A 262 -12.87 7.57 -15.86
CA GLY A 262 -13.94 8.48 -16.26
C GLY A 262 -13.50 9.95 -16.39
N GLU A 263 -14.47 10.87 -16.48
CA GLU A 263 -14.28 12.30 -16.80
C GLU A 263 -13.28 13.05 -15.89
N LYS A 264 -13.08 12.58 -14.65
CA LYS A 264 -12.11 13.13 -13.69
C LYS A 264 -10.68 12.58 -13.80
N GLY A 265 -10.43 11.57 -14.64
CA GLY A 265 -9.12 10.95 -14.78
C GLY A 265 -8.02 11.97 -15.12
N LYS A 266 -6.78 11.71 -14.67
CA LYS A 266 -5.64 12.63 -14.82
C LYS A 266 -5.33 12.98 -16.29
N PHE A 267 -5.56 12.05 -17.21
CA PHE A 267 -5.20 12.15 -18.62
C PHE A 267 -6.43 12.03 -19.53
N GLY A 268 -6.33 12.59 -20.74
CA GLY A 268 -7.32 12.44 -21.79
C GLY A 268 -8.25 13.63 -21.98
N LEU A 269 -8.84 13.68 -23.17
CA LEU A 269 -9.67 14.78 -23.66
C LEU A 269 -11.15 14.52 -23.37
N THR A 270 -11.85 15.54 -22.87
CA THR A 270 -13.32 15.56 -22.84
C THR A 270 -13.88 15.77 -24.26
N THR A 271 -15.15 15.45 -24.50
CA THR A 271 -15.78 15.53 -25.84
C THR A 271 -15.60 16.90 -26.51
N ASN A 272 -15.64 17.99 -25.75
CA ASN A 272 -15.43 19.36 -26.26
C ASN A 272 -13.99 19.56 -26.78
N GLN A 273 -13.00 19.01 -26.08
CA GLN A 273 -11.59 19.11 -26.42
C GLN A 273 -11.25 18.21 -27.62
N ILE A 274 -11.88 17.04 -27.72
CA ILE A 274 -11.79 16.19 -28.92
C ILE A 274 -12.29 16.95 -30.16
N LEU A 275 -13.42 17.66 -30.06
CA LEU A 275 -13.95 18.49 -31.16
C LEU A 275 -13.03 19.70 -31.47
N SER A 276 -12.37 20.27 -30.47
CA SER A 276 -11.37 21.33 -30.62
C SER A 276 -10.14 20.84 -31.41
N VAL A 277 -9.57 19.70 -31.01
CA VAL A 277 -8.45 19.03 -31.69
C VAL A 277 -8.80 18.66 -33.13
N VAL A 278 -10.00 18.12 -33.39
CA VAL A 278 -10.47 17.83 -34.76
C VAL A 278 -10.54 19.10 -35.61
N LYS A 279 -11.03 20.22 -35.05
CA LYS A 279 -11.11 21.51 -35.74
C LYS A 279 -9.71 22.08 -36.05
N GLU A 280 -8.76 21.95 -35.13
CA GLU A 280 -7.38 22.43 -35.32
C GLU A 280 -6.59 21.59 -36.34
N LEU A 281 -6.75 20.25 -36.31
CA LEU A 281 -6.19 19.34 -37.32
C LEU A 281 -6.82 19.57 -38.69
N HIS A 282 -8.13 19.82 -38.78
CA HIS A 282 -8.79 20.19 -40.04
C HIS A 282 -8.25 21.52 -40.58
N GLY A 283 -8.15 22.56 -39.74
CA GLY A 283 -7.56 23.85 -40.11
C GLY A 283 -6.13 23.75 -40.62
N SER A 284 -5.32 22.88 -40.01
CA SER A 284 -3.93 22.61 -40.40
C SER A 284 -3.76 21.62 -41.56
N ARG A 285 -4.86 21.11 -42.16
CA ARG A 285 -4.84 20.05 -43.20
C ARG A 285 -4.08 18.79 -42.77
N MET A 286 -4.36 18.33 -41.56
CA MET A 286 -3.77 17.17 -40.88
C MET A 286 -4.83 16.25 -40.23
N LEU A 287 -6.11 16.36 -40.58
CA LEU A 287 -7.16 15.49 -40.03
C LEU A 287 -7.01 14.01 -40.47
N ASP A 288 -6.32 13.77 -41.59
CA ASP A 288 -5.87 12.45 -42.05
C ASP A 288 -4.74 11.84 -41.19
N CYS A 289 -4.07 12.64 -40.36
CA CYS A 289 -3.08 12.18 -39.40
C CYS A 289 -3.74 11.54 -38.16
N LEU A 290 -5.00 11.89 -37.84
CA LEU A 290 -5.76 11.29 -36.75
C LEU A 290 -6.27 9.91 -37.16
N GLN A 291 -5.71 8.86 -36.56
CA GLN A 291 -5.88 7.46 -37.00
C GLN A 291 -6.17 6.48 -35.85
N LEU A 292 -6.01 6.89 -34.59
CA LEU A 292 -6.19 6.02 -33.42
C LEU A 292 -7.08 6.70 -32.35
N LEU A 293 -8.00 5.94 -31.77
CA LEU A 293 -8.69 6.33 -30.54
C LEU A 293 -8.19 5.43 -29.41
N HIS A 294 -7.53 6.02 -28.41
CA HIS A 294 -7.16 5.35 -27.17
C HIS A 294 -8.19 5.71 -26.08
N PHE A 295 -8.43 4.79 -25.16
CA PHE A 295 -9.06 5.07 -23.89
C PHE A 295 -8.52 4.10 -22.83
N HIS A 296 -8.79 4.39 -21.56
CA HIS A 296 -8.46 3.48 -20.48
C HIS A 296 -9.62 3.45 -19.48
N ILE A 297 -10.22 2.27 -19.29
CA ILE A 297 -11.29 2.06 -18.30
C ILE A 297 -10.70 2.03 -16.88
N GLY A 298 -9.44 1.63 -16.73
CA GLY A 298 -8.70 1.48 -15.47
C GLY A 298 -7.86 0.21 -15.46
N SER A 299 -7.08 0.00 -14.40
CA SER A 299 -6.41 -1.29 -14.17
C SER A 299 -7.35 -2.28 -13.49
N GLN A 300 -7.12 -3.59 -13.65
CA GLN A 300 -7.89 -4.67 -12.98
C GLN A 300 -9.42 -4.52 -13.13
N ILE A 301 -9.93 -4.49 -14.37
CA ILE A 301 -11.39 -4.39 -14.63
C ILE A 301 -12.06 -5.71 -14.18
N PRO A 302 -13.01 -5.71 -13.22
CA PRO A 302 -13.46 -6.94 -12.56
C PRO A 302 -14.53 -7.74 -13.34
N SER A 303 -15.22 -7.13 -14.32
CA SER A 303 -16.27 -7.83 -15.09
C SER A 303 -16.36 -7.41 -16.56
N THR A 304 -16.83 -8.33 -17.41
CA THR A 304 -17.11 -8.07 -18.84
C THR A 304 -18.29 -7.12 -19.07
N ALA A 305 -19.14 -6.86 -18.06
CA ALA A 305 -20.22 -5.89 -18.16
C ALA A 305 -19.68 -4.45 -18.23
N LEU A 306 -18.77 -4.08 -17.32
CA LEU A 306 -18.09 -2.78 -17.30
C LEU A 306 -17.24 -2.58 -18.57
N LEU A 307 -16.57 -3.64 -19.02
CA LEU A 307 -15.78 -3.65 -20.26
C LEU A 307 -16.66 -3.34 -21.48
N ARG A 308 -17.83 -3.99 -21.61
CA ARG A 308 -18.77 -3.75 -22.73
C ARG A 308 -19.34 -2.33 -22.74
N ASP A 309 -19.58 -1.75 -21.57
CA ASP A 309 -20.08 -0.38 -21.44
C ASP A 309 -19.03 0.64 -21.93
N GLY A 310 -17.82 0.61 -21.37
CA GLY A 310 -16.75 1.54 -21.73
C GLY A 310 -16.26 1.38 -23.18
N VAL A 311 -16.12 0.15 -23.66
CA VAL A 311 -15.81 -0.13 -25.09
C VAL A 311 -16.95 0.34 -25.99
N GLY A 312 -18.20 0.19 -25.57
CA GLY A 312 -19.39 0.63 -26.31
C GLY A 312 -19.51 2.16 -26.43
N GLU A 313 -19.13 2.90 -25.39
CA GLU A 313 -19.00 4.36 -25.42
C GLU A 313 -17.86 4.79 -26.36
N ALA A 314 -16.66 4.23 -26.19
CA ALA A 314 -15.51 4.53 -27.04
C ALA A 314 -15.78 4.23 -28.53
N ALA A 315 -16.48 3.15 -28.84
CA ALA A 315 -16.90 2.84 -30.21
C ALA A 315 -17.88 3.88 -30.79
N GLN A 316 -18.73 4.55 -29.98
CA GLN A 316 -19.49 5.70 -30.48
C GLN A 316 -18.56 6.85 -30.85
N ILE A 317 -17.61 7.21 -29.97
CA ILE A 317 -16.64 8.29 -30.18
C ILE A 317 -15.84 8.04 -31.46
N TYR A 318 -15.36 6.81 -31.67
CA TYR A 318 -14.70 6.39 -32.90
C TYR A 318 -15.59 6.61 -34.14
N SER A 319 -16.86 6.17 -34.08
CA SER A 319 -17.79 6.33 -35.20
C SER A 319 -18.07 7.80 -35.55
N GLU A 320 -18.08 8.69 -34.56
CA GLU A 320 -18.28 10.12 -34.77
C GLU A 320 -17.01 10.81 -35.29
N LEU A 321 -15.81 10.36 -34.89
CA LEU A 321 -14.54 10.81 -35.49
C LEU A 321 -14.46 10.44 -36.98
N VAL A 322 -14.86 9.21 -37.36
CA VAL A 322 -15.00 8.81 -38.77
C VAL A 322 -16.00 9.70 -39.50
N ARG A 323 -17.17 9.98 -38.91
CA ARG A 323 -18.19 10.87 -39.49
C ARG A 323 -17.71 12.33 -39.64
N LEU A 324 -16.77 12.77 -38.80
CA LEU A 324 -16.14 14.09 -38.89
C LEU A 324 -14.99 14.15 -39.91
N GLY A 325 -14.63 13.02 -40.54
CA GLY A 325 -13.62 12.95 -41.60
C GLY A 325 -12.20 12.57 -41.14
N ALA A 326 -12.04 12.10 -39.91
CA ALA A 326 -10.76 11.54 -39.45
C ALA A 326 -10.50 10.17 -40.10
N ASN A 327 -9.23 9.90 -40.44
CA ASN A 327 -8.80 8.66 -41.12
C ASN A 327 -8.60 7.51 -40.12
N MET A 328 -9.60 7.27 -39.28
CA MET A 328 -9.51 6.33 -38.16
C MET A 328 -9.26 4.88 -38.63
N LYS A 329 -8.38 4.18 -37.91
CA LYS A 329 -7.96 2.80 -38.20
C LYS A 329 -7.93 1.90 -36.96
N VAL A 330 -7.59 2.45 -35.80
CA VAL A 330 -7.35 1.68 -34.57
C VAL A 330 -8.28 2.16 -33.46
N ILE A 331 -8.90 1.21 -32.76
CA ILE A 331 -9.40 1.42 -31.39
C ILE A 331 -8.42 0.71 -30.46
N ASP A 332 -7.79 1.48 -29.59
CA ASP A 332 -6.97 1.00 -28.50
C ASP A 332 -7.75 1.14 -27.20
N ILE A 333 -7.95 0.01 -26.51
CA ILE A 333 -8.72 -0.07 -25.27
C ILE A 333 -7.83 0.16 -24.03
N GLY A 334 -6.52 0.35 -24.23
CA GLY A 334 -5.54 0.47 -23.17
C GLY A 334 -5.40 -0.83 -22.36
N GLY A 335 -4.95 -0.70 -21.11
CA GLY A 335 -4.85 -1.82 -20.18
C GLY A 335 -6.19 -2.21 -19.54
N GLY A 336 -6.13 -2.97 -18.46
CA GLY A 336 -7.30 -3.31 -17.63
C GLY A 336 -7.80 -4.75 -17.73
N LEU A 337 -7.22 -5.58 -18.61
CA LEU A 337 -7.30 -7.04 -18.48
C LEU A 337 -6.74 -7.43 -17.09
N GLY A 338 -7.61 -7.90 -16.20
CA GLY A 338 -7.24 -8.23 -14.83
C GLY A 338 -6.72 -9.67 -14.66
N ILE A 339 -6.39 -10.00 -13.41
CA ILE A 339 -5.86 -11.30 -12.98
C ILE A 339 -6.62 -11.77 -11.74
N ASP A 340 -6.82 -13.08 -11.59
CA ASP A 340 -7.37 -13.67 -10.38
C ASP A 340 -6.27 -13.91 -9.32
N TYR A 341 -5.91 -12.88 -8.54
CA TYR A 341 -4.87 -12.99 -7.51
C TYR A 341 -5.32 -13.79 -6.28
N ASP A 342 -6.63 -13.83 -5.97
CA ASP A 342 -7.17 -14.48 -4.77
C ASP A 342 -7.82 -15.86 -5.03
N GLY A 343 -7.93 -16.25 -6.31
CA GLY A 343 -8.50 -17.52 -6.74
C GLY A 343 -10.03 -17.60 -6.60
N SER A 344 -10.74 -16.47 -6.53
CA SER A 344 -12.19 -16.42 -6.33
C SER A 344 -13.01 -16.32 -7.61
N LYS A 345 -12.39 -15.98 -8.75
CA LYS A 345 -13.04 -15.74 -10.06
C LYS A 345 -14.26 -14.82 -9.96
N SER A 346 -14.11 -13.76 -9.16
CA SER A 346 -15.21 -12.92 -8.67
C SER A 346 -15.15 -11.50 -9.23
N GLY A 347 -16.29 -10.98 -9.67
CA GLY A 347 -16.45 -9.56 -10.02
C GLY A 347 -16.68 -8.65 -8.81
N ASN A 348 -16.73 -9.21 -7.60
CA ASN A 348 -16.95 -8.50 -6.34
C ASN A 348 -15.69 -8.41 -5.46
N SER A 349 -14.55 -8.96 -5.93
CA SER A 349 -13.24 -8.82 -5.27
C SER A 349 -12.37 -7.90 -6.14
N ASP A 350 -11.81 -6.86 -5.53
CA ASP A 350 -10.85 -5.97 -6.19
C ASP A 350 -9.55 -6.69 -6.61
N LEU A 351 -9.30 -7.89 -6.06
CA LEU A 351 -8.15 -8.75 -6.34
C LEU A 351 -8.43 -9.81 -7.42
N SER A 352 -9.63 -9.82 -8.02
CA SER A 352 -10.07 -10.90 -8.92
C SER A 352 -10.75 -10.38 -10.20
N VAL A 353 -11.16 -11.31 -11.06
CA VAL A 353 -11.93 -11.06 -12.30
C VAL A 353 -12.99 -12.14 -12.50
N SER A 354 -14.16 -11.76 -13.01
CA SER A 354 -15.29 -12.67 -13.26
C SER A 354 -15.26 -13.37 -14.64
N TYR A 355 -14.10 -13.47 -15.31
CA TYR A 355 -14.05 -13.85 -16.73
C TYR A 355 -12.73 -14.47 -17.22
N GLY A 356 -12.83 -15.27 -18.29
CA GLY A 356 -11.69 -15.81 -19.05
C GLY A 356 -11.19 -14.90 -20.20
N LEU A 357 -10.08 -15.29 -20.85
CA LEU A 357 -9.49 -14.53 -21.97
C LEU A 357 -10.44 -14.48 -23.19
N GLU A 358 -11.12 -15.59 -23.45
CA GLU A 358 -12.06 -15.80 -24.54
C GLU A 358 -13.30 -14.91 -24.36
N GLU A 359 -13.77 -14.77 -23.12
CA GLU A 359 -14.91 -13.93 -22.75
C GLU A 359 -14.56 -12.43 -22.80
N TYR A 360 -13.34 -12.07 -22.36
CA TYR A 360 -12.77 -10.72 -22.49
C TYR A 360 -12.70 -10.31 -23.97
N ALA A 361 -12.03 -11.11 -24.79
CA ALA A 361 -11.89 -10.86 -26.23
C ALA A 361 -13.26 -10.79 -26.93
N SER A 362 -14.15 -11.75 -26.69
CA SER A 362 -15.49 -11.77 -27.28
C SER A 362 -16.35 -10.57 -26.85
N ALA A 363 -16.20 -10.11 -25.61
CA ALA A 363 -16.88 -8.92 -25.11
C ALA A 363 -16.44 -7.65 -25.84
N ILE A 364 -15.14 -7.48 -26.08
CA ILE A 364 -14.57 -6.31 -26.79
C ILE A 364 -14.94 -6.34 -28.27
N VAL A 365 -14.66 -7.46 -28.96
CA VAL A 365 -14.92 -7.60 -30.40
C VAL A 365 -16.40 -7.34 -30.69
N ASN A 366 -17.33 -7.95 -29.94
CA ASN A 366 -18.75 -7.74 -30.16
C ASN A 366 -19.21 -6.31 -29.82
N ALA A 367 -18.66 -5.68 -28.77
CA ALA A 367 -19.01 -4.30 -28.41
C ALA A 367 -18.63 -3.30 -29.51
N ILE A 368 -17.46 -3.47 -30.14
CA ILE A 368 -17.04 -2.63 -31.28
C ILE A 368 -17.88 -2.96 -32.52
N ARG A 369 -17.99 -4.25 -32.87
CA ARG A 369 -18.72 -4.75 -34.06
C ARG A 369 -20.15 -4.22 -34.15
N VAL A 370 -20.92 -4.33 -33.06
CA VAL A 370 -22.32 -3.87 -32.98
C VAL A 370 -22.47 -2.37 -33.30
N VAL A 371 -21.45 -1.56 -33.01
CA VAL A 371 -21.46 -0.13 -33.33
C VAL A 371 -21.03 0.14 -34.76
N CYS A 372 -19.99 -0.56 -35.24
CA CYS A 372 -19.50 -0.47 -36.62
C CYS A 372 -20.56 -0.91 -37.63
N ASP A 373 -21.17 -2.08 -37.45
CA ASP A 373 -22.30 -2.60 -38.24
C ASP A 373 -23.41 -1.56 -38.37
N ARG A 374 -23.90 -1.07 -37.22
CA ARG A 374 -25.04 -0.15 -37.10
C ARG A 374 -24.77 1.23 -37.72
N LYS A 375 -23.51 1.65 -37.78
CA LYS A 375 -23.06 2.90 -38.40
C LYS A 375 -22.59 2.70 -39.85
N SER A 376 -22.55 1.47 -40.34
CA SER A 376 -21.99 1.07 -41.65
C SER A 376 -20.55 1.59 -41.89
N ILE A 377 -19.72 1.56 -40.84
CA ILE A 377 -18.29 1.94 -40.90
C ILE A 377 -17.41 0.69 -40.84
N LYS A 378 -16.19 0.79 -41.41
CA LYS A 378 -15.22 -0.32 -41.36
C LYS A 378 -14.82 -0.64 -39.92
N HIS A 379 -14.64 -1.94 -39.67
CA HIS A 379 -14.09 -2.47 -38.44
C HIS A 379 -12.64 -1.99 -38.21
N PRO A 380 -12.34 -1.32 -37.08
CA PRO A 380 -10.97 -0.95 -36.73
C PRO A 380 -10.10 -2.15 -36.37
N ILE A 381 -8.78 -1.97 -36.46
CA ILE A 381 -7.82 -2.81 -35.72
C ILE A 381 -8.10 -2.63 -34.22
N ILE A 382 -8.16 -3.73 -33.49
CA ILE A 382 -8.33 -3.70 -32.02
C ILE A 382 -6.94 -3.80 -31.39
N CYS A 383 -6.61 -2.84 -30.53
CA CYS A 383 -5.39 -2.79 -29.75
C CYS A 383 -5.72 -2.88 -28.25
N SER A 384 -4.83 -3.47 -27.46
CA SER A 384 -4.88 -3.42 -25.99
C SER A 384 -3.47 -3.41 -25.38
N GLU A 385 -3.31 -2.63 -24.31
CA GLU A 385 -2.09 -2.49 -23.52
C GLU A 385 -2.10 -3.46 -22.31
N SER A 386 -2.27 -4.77 -22.54
CA SER A 386 -2.60 -5.75 -21.49
C SER A 386 -1.43 -6.16 -20.58
N GLY A 387 -0.53 -5.23 -20.23
CA GLY A 387 0.78 -5.47 -19.60
C GLY A 387 0.75 -6.35 -18.34
N ARG A 388 0.04 -5.95 -17.27
CA ARG A 388 -0.07 -6.72 -16.01
C ARG A 388 -0.41 -8.20 -16.28
N ALA A 389 -1.46 -8.43 -17.07
CA ALA A 389 -1.93 -9.75 -17.46
C ALA A 389 -0.92 -10.58 -18.28
N ILE A 390 -0.01 -9.96 -19.02
CA ILE A 390 1.03 -10.64 -19.79
C ILE A 390 2.17 -11.09 -18.86
N VAL A 391 2.72 -10.20 -18.02
CA VAL A 391 3.97 -10.48 -17.30
C VAL A 391 3.79 -11.05 -15.88
N SER A 392 2.67 -10.82 -15.18
CA SER A 392 2.53 -11.26 -13.77
C SER A 392 2.85 -12.74 -13.54
N HIS A 393 2.40 -13.65 -14.41
CA HIS A 393 2.60 -15.10 -14.27
C HIS A 393 4.02 -15.56 -14.62
N HIS A 394 4.85 -14.73 -15.27
CA HIS A 394 6.13 -15.19 -15.82
C HIS A 394 7.24 -15.32 -14.78
N SER A 395 7.03 -14.88 -13.54
CA SER A 395 8.06 -14.89 -12.50
C SER A 395 7.53 -15.23 -11.12
N VAL A 396 8.40 -15.84 -10.32
CA VAL A 396 8.16 -16.17 -8.91
C VAL A 396 9.33 -15.65 -8.08
N LEU A 397 9.04 -14.94 -7.00
CA LEU A 397 10.04 -14.47 -6.03
C LEU A 397 10.17 -15.53 -4.92
N ILE A 398 11.37 -16.08 -4.75
CA ILE A 398 11.70 -17.13 -3.79
C ILE A 398 12.54 -16.55 -2.65
N PHE A 399 12.15 -16.86 -1.42
CA PHE A 399 12.86 -16.49 -0.20
C PHE A 399 12.79 -17.63 0.83
N GLU A 400 13.74 -17.64 1.77
CA GLU A 400 13.81 -18.66 2.83
C GLU A 400 13.34 -18.11 4.19
N ALA A 401 12.71 -18.95 5.01
CA ALA A 401 12.45 -18.64 6.41
C ALA A 401 13.66 -19.03 7.27
N MET A 402 14.36 -18.03 7.80
CA MET A 402 15.57 -18.19 8.63
C MET A 402 15.27 -18.83 9.99
N GLY A 403 14.06 -18.59 10.50
CA GLY A 403 13.58 -19.11 11.78
C GLY A 403 12.14 -18.67 12.06
N ALA A 404 11.56 -19.21 13.12
CA ALA A 404 10.24 -18.82 13.62
C ALA A 404 10.34 -18.44 15.10
N VAL A 405 9.84 -17.26 15.43
CA VAL A 405 9.65 -16.79 16.80
C VAL A 405 8.28 -17.26 17.28
N ALA A 406 8.27 -18.15 18.26
CA ALA A 406 7.08 -18.47 19.04
C ALA A 406 7.05 -17.57 20.28
N PRO A 407 5.88 -17.04 20.71
CA PRO A 407 5.79 -16.39 22.01
C PRO A 407 6.14 -17.38 23.12
N THR A 408 7.12 -17.02 23.94
CA THR A 408 7.77 -17.90 24.91
C THR A 408 6.95 -18.00 26.19
N THR A 409 5.90 -18.81 26.19
CA THR A 409 5.20 -19.15 27.45
C THR A 409 6.16 -19.92 28.36
N PRO A 410 6.52 -19.42 29.56
CA PRO A 410 7.33 -20.17 30.51
C PRO A 410 6.55 -21.36 31.06
N ALA A 411 7.28 -22.39 31.51
CA ALA A 411 6.69 -23.47 32.29
C ALA A 411 6.40 -22.98 33.72
N MET A 412 5.35 -23.51 34.37
CA MET A 412 4.90 -23.06 35.70
C MET A 412 6.00 -23.11 36.78
N ASN A 413 6.96 -24.03 36.65
CA ASN A 413 8.12 -24.17 37.55
C ASN A 413 9.23 -23.11 37.32
N GLN A 414 9.11 -22.26 36.31
CA GLN A 414 10.01 -21.13 36.04
C GLN A 414 9.47 -19.81 36.61
N ILE A 415 8.19 -19.76 37.00
CA ILE A 415 7.53 -18.57 37.55
C ILE A 415 7.69 -18.56 39.08
N ASN A 416 8.54 -17.68 39.61
CA ASN A 416 8.76 -17.55 41.05
C ASN A 416 7.64 -16.73 41.72
N ILE A 417 6.49 -17.37 41.96
CA ILE A 417 5.29 -16.75 42.56
C ILE A 417 5.60 -15.98 43.87
N PRO A 418 6.34 -16.52 44.87
CA PRO A 418 6.71 -15.75 46.07
C PRO A 418 7.42 -14.42 45.77
N PHE A 419 8.39 -14.43 44.84
CA PHE A 419 9.15 -13.25 44.44
C PHE A 419 8.31 -12.19 43.72
N ILE A 420 7.28 -12.59 42.97
CA ILE A 420 6.26 -11.66 42.47
C ILE A 420 5.53 -11.02 43.66
N MET A 421 4.96 -11.85 44.54
CA MET A 421 4.06 -11.41 45.61
C MET A 421 4.71 -10.46 46.62
N GLU A 422 6.03 -10.53 46.82
CA GLU A 422 6.77 -9.60 47.69
C GLU A 422 6.81 -8.16 47.15
N ALA A 423 6.84 -7.95 45.83
CA ALA A 423 6.96 -6.62 45.21
C ALA A 423 5.61 -5.98 44.82
N LEU A 424 4.53 -6.77 44.68
CA LEU A 424 3.21 -6.24 44.30
C LEU A 424 2.61 -5.29 45.35
N SER A 425 1.92 -4.24 44.90
CA SER A 425 0.97 -3.47 45.69
C SER A 425 -0.20 -4.33 46.22
N GLU A 426 -0.88 -3.87 47.26
CA GLU A 426 -2.05 -4.56 47.83
C GLU A 426 -3.15 -4.82 46.78
N ASP A 427 -3.42 -3.85 45.90
CA ASP A 427 -4.42 -3.98 44.83
C ASP A 427 -4.01 -5.02 43.77
N ALA A 428 -2.72 -5.10 43.41
CA ALA A 428 -2.23 -6.16 42.52
C ALA A 428 -2.19 -7.54 43.21
N ARG A 429 -1.91 -7.60 44.53
CA ARG A 429 -2.06 -8.83 45.32
C ARG A 429 -3.51 -9.32 45.31
N VAL A 430 -4.48 -8.42 45.42
CA VAL A 430 -5.92 -8.75 45.33
C VAL A 430 -6.27 -9.36 43.96
N ASP A 431 -5.79 -8.79 42.84
CA ASP A 431 -6.04 -9.37 41.51
C ASP A 431 -5.42 -10.76 41.36
N TYR A 432 -4.20 -10.98 41.87
CA TYR A 432 -3.57 -12.31 41.90
C TYR A 432 -4.39 -13.33 42.71
N TRP A 433 -4.93 -12.94 43.87
CA TRP A 433 -5.81 -13.81 44.66
C TRP A 433 -7.13 -14.11 43.92
N ASN A 434 -7.72 -13.12 43.26
CA ASN A 434 -8.94 -13.28 42.47
C ASN A 434 -8.73 -14.20 41.25
N LEU A 435 -7.57 -14.08 40.57
CA LEU A 435 -7.12 -14.97 39.51
C LEU A 435 -6.97 -16.42 40.03
N SER A 436 -6.35 -16.60 41.20
CA SER A 436 -6.16 -17.91 41.82
C SER A 436 -7.50 -18.58 42.20
N ASP A 437 -8.44 -17.83 42.79
CA ASP A 437 -9.79 -18.30 43.09
C ASP A 437 -10.59 -18.63 41.82
N ALA A 438 -10.51 -17.80 40.77
CA ALA A 438 -11.12 -18.09 39.48
C ALA A 438 -10.56 -19.36 38.84
N ALA A 439 -9.25 -19.60 38.94
CA ALA A 439 -8.60 -20.81 38.45
C ALA A 439 -9.03 -22.06 39.23
N MET A 440 -9.16 -21.97 40.55
CA MET A 440 -9.73 -23.05 41.38
C MET A 440 -11.20 -23.34 41.03
N ARG A 441 -11.96 -22.31 40.62
CA ARG A 441 -13.35 -22.43 40.12
C ARG A 441 -13.48 -22.87 38.66
N GLN A 442 -12.37 -23.03 37.93
CA GLN A 442 -12.33 -23.33 36.49
C GLN A 442 -13.10 -22.30 35.64
N ASP A 443 -13.06 -21.04 36.06
CA ASP A 443 -13.81 -19.92 35.51
C ASP A 443 -12.94 -19.14 34.51
N ASN A 444 -12.83 -19.67 33.30
CA ASN A 444 -11.88 -19.20 32.27
C ASN A 444 -12.01 -17.70 31.92
N GLU A 445 -13.22 -17.18 31.76
CA GLU A 445 -13.43 -15.76 31.41
C GLU A 445 -12.96 -14.85 32.56
N THR A 446 -13.29 -15.21 33.79
CA THR A 446 -12.87 -14.49 35.00
C THR A 446 -11.37 -14.60 35.26
N CYS A 447 -10.74 -15.73 34.93
CA CYS A 447 -9.28 -15.88 34.97
C CYS A 447 -8.58 -14.89 34.02
N LEU A 448 -9.02 -14.81 32.76
CA LEU A 448 -8.42 -13.89 31.79
C LEU A 448 -8.56 -12.43 32.24
N PHE A 449 -9.73 -12.07 32.77
CA PHE A 449 -10.02 -10.72 33.27
C PHE A 449 -9.13 -10.30 34.46
N TYR A 450 -8.88 -11.18 35.43
CA TYR A 450 -7.99 -10.86 36.55
C TYR A 450 -6.50 -10.94 36.18
N ALA A 451 -6.11 -11.79 35.21
CA ALA A 451 -4.76 -11.79 34.67
C ALA A 451 -4.45 -10.47 33.91
N ASP A 452 -5.41 -9.96 33.14
CA ASP A 452 -5.29 -8.68 32.44
C ASP A 452 -5.19 -7.49 33.42
N GLN A 453 -6.07 -7.40 34.43
CA GLN A 453 -5.95 -6.36 35.46
C GLN A 453 -4.62 -6.44 36.23
N LEU A 454 -4.19 -7.64 36.63
CA LEU A 454 -2.90 -7.85 37.28
C LEU A 454 -1.74 -7.33 36.40
N LYS A 455 -1.74 -7.68 35.11
CA LYS A 455 -0.74 -7.23 34.14
C LYS A 455 -0.76 -5.70 33.96
N GLN A 456 -1.94 -5.09 33.80
CA GLN A 456 -2.08 -3.64 33.67
C GLN A 456 -1.55 -2.90 34.91
N ARG A 457 -1.94 -3.30 36.13
CA ARG A 457 -1.45 -2.68 37.37
C ARG A 457 0.06 -2.90 37.56
N CYS A 458 0.62 -4.02 37.10
CA CYS A 458 2.07 -4.26 37.17
C CYS A 458 2.85 -3.39 36.17
N VAL A 459 2.30 -3.17 34.96
CA VAL A 459 2.85 -2.23 33.98
C VAL A 459 2.78 -0.78 34.48
N GLU A 460 1.74 -0.39 35.22
CA GLU A 460 1.67 0.91 35.90
C GLU A 460 2.73 1.03 37.00
N GLN A 461 2.82 0.05 37.91
CA GLN A 461 3.83 0.03 38.96
C GLN A 461 5.28 0.05 38.42
N PHE A 462 5.53 -0.57 37.27
CA PHE A 462 6.82 -0.53 36.56
C PHE A 462 7.11 0.87 35.99
N LYS A 463 6.13 1.53 35.35
CA LYS A 463 6.27 2.92 34.86
C LYS A 463 6.57 3.90 36.01
N ASP A 464 5.96 3.67 37.17
CA ASP A 464 6.19 4.47 38.39
C ASP A 464 7.50 4.10 39.12
N GLY A 465 8.28 3.13 38.61
CA GLY A 465 9.55 2.69 39.19
C GLY A 465 9.41 1.89 40.51
N THR A 466 8.21 1.42 40.83
CA THR A 466 7.91 0.65 42.06
C THR A 466 7.99 -0.86 41.87
N LEU A 467 7.99 -1.36 40.63
CA LEU A 467 8.18 -2.77 40.28
C LEU A 467 9.47 -2.95 39.47
N GLY A 468 10.24 -4.00 39.76
CA GLY A 468 11.44 -4.37 39.00
C GLY A 468 11.12 -5.12 37.70
N ILE A 469 12.10 -5.20 36.80
CA ILE A 469 11.95 -5.87 35.50
C ILE A 469 11.75 -7.39 35.64
N GLU A 470 12.36 -7.99 36.67
CA GLU A 470 12.25 -9.41 36.98
C GLU A 470 10.84 -9.78 37.46
N GLN A 471 10.18 -8.92 38.24
CA GLN A 471 8.78 -9.15 38.64
C GLN A 471 7.81 -8.84 37.49
N LEU A 472 8.05 -7.82 36.67
CA LEU A 472 7.24 -7.56 35.49
C LEU A 472 7.28 -8.76 34.52
N GLY A 473 8.48 -9.24 34.16
CA GLY A 473 8.64 -10.42 33.30
C GLY A 473 8.03 -11.70 33.86
N ALA A 474 8.00 -11.85 35.20
CA ALA A 474 7.34 -12.97 35.85
C ALA A 474 5.80 -12.84 35.86
N VAL A 475 5.25 -11.62 35.89
CA VAL A 475 3.81 -11.35 35.69
C VAL A 475 3.40 -11.54 34.24
N ASP A 476 4.21 -11.10 33.27
CA ASP A 476 4.01 -11.39 31.85
C ASP A 476 4.01 -12.90 31.58
N GLY A 477 4.98 -13.63 32.15
CA GLY A 477 5.05 -15.08 32.07
C GLY A 477 3.83 -15.79 32.66
N LEU A 478 3.25 -15.25 33.75
CA LEU A 478 1.99 -15.74 34.33
C LEU A 478 0.78 -15.45 33.43
N PHE A 479 0.70 -14.24 32.86
CA PHE A 479 -0.36 -13.85 31.93
C PHE A 479 -0.38 -14.75 30.67
N ASP A 480 0.78 -14.96 30.05
CA ASP A 480 0.92 -15.81 28.86
C ASP A 480 0.53 -17.26 29.16
N LEU A 481 0.90 -17.76 30.35
CA LEU A 481 0.54 -19.12 30.79
C LEU A 481 -0.97 -19.25 31.04
N VAL A 482 -1.61 -18.26 31.66
CA VAL A 482 -3.07 -18.23 31.85
C VAL A 482 -3.80 -18.19 30.50
N THR A 483 -3.38 -17.29 29.60
CA THR A 483 -3.96 -17.18 28.24
C THR A 483 -3.87 -18.51 27.47
N LYS A 484 -2.71 -19.19 27.56
CA LYS A 484 -2.49 -20.51 26.94
C LYS A 484 -3.35 -21.61 27.56
N MET A 485 -3.49 -21.67 28.88
CA MET A 485 -4.31 -22.69 29.56
C MET A 485 -5.81 -22.51 29.29
N ILE A 486 -6.27 -21.27 29.09
CA ILE A 486 -7.67 -20.96 28.76
C ILE A 486 -8.04 -21.36 27.33
N GLY A 487 -7.05 -21.53 26.44
CA GLY A 487 -7.28 -21.91 25.04
C GLY A 487 -7.77 -20.76 24.15
N VAL A 488 -7.49 -19.50 24.52
CA VAL A 488 -7.60 -18.38 23.59
C VAL A 488 -6.70 -18.68 22.39
N SER A 489 -7.22 -18.56 21.17
CA SER A 489 -6.60 -19.06 19.92
C SER A 489 -5.08 -18.93 19.92
N GLU A 490 -4.38 -20.03 19.62
CA GLU A 490 -2.92 -20.01 19.47
C GLU A 490 -2.48 -18.81 18.61
N PRO A 491 -1.59 -17.94 19.13
CA PRO A 491 -1.12 -16.77 18.41
C PRO A 491 -0.30 -17.21 17.19
N ALA A 492 -0.39 -16.44 16.10
CA ALA A 492 0.42 -16.70 14.92
C ALA A 492 1.91 -16.55 15.27
N ARG A 493 2.75 -17.50 14.85
CA ARG A 493 4.20 -17.41 15.02
C ARG A 493 4.78 -16.48 13.97
N THR A 494 5.76 -15.66 14.33
CA THR A 494 6.43 -14.78 13.36
C THR A 494 7.55 -15.54 12.67
N TYR A 495 7.43 -15.77 11.37
CA TYR A 495 8.49 -16.36 10.55
C TYR A 495 9.38 -15.23 10.03
N LEU A 496 10.66 -15.26 10.42
CA LEU A 496 11.67 -14.33 9.93
C LEU A 496 12.12 -14.79 8.54
N VAL A 497 11.87 -13.98 7.51
CA VAL A 497 12.15 -14.33 6.11
C VAL A 497 13.29 -13.50 5.53
N ASN A 498 14.13 -14.15 4.71
CA ASN A 498 15.32 -13.57 4.08
C ASN A 498 14.91 -12.67 2.89
N LEU A 499 14.38 -11.48 3.19
CA LEU A 499 13.65 -10.62 2.27
C LEU A 499 13.69 -9.14 2.70
N SER A 500 13.37 -8.24 1.77
CA SER A 500 12.90 -6.88 2.02
C SER A 500 11.63 -6.65 1.19
N ILE A 501 10.52 -6.32 1.87
CA ILE A 501 9.19 -6.09 1.29
C ILE A 501 9.20 -4.79 0.48
N PHE A 502 9.78 -3.72 1.02
CA PHE A 502 9.96 -2.44 0.33
C PHE A 502 10.76 -2.57 -0.98
N THR A 503 11.65 -3.56 -1.06
CA THR A 503 12.50 -3.83 -2.23
C THR A 503 11.87 -4.80 -3.23
N SER A 504 11.05 -5.75 -2.77
CA SER A 504 10.64 -6.91 -3.58
C SER A 504 9.12 -7.10 -3.72
N ILE A 505 8.32 -6.41 -2.90
CA ILE A 505 6.85 -6.46 -2.89
C ILE A 505 6.23 -5.06 -2.61
N PRO A 506 6.63 -3.99 -3.34
CA PRO A 506 6.16 -2.62 -3.09
C PRO A 506 4.64 -2.41 -3.28
N ASP A 507 3.93 -3.15 -4.16
CA ASP A 507 2.46 -2.99 -4.29
C ASP A 507 1.74 -3.49 -3.00
N PHE A 508 2.32 -4.45 -2.25
CA PHE A 508 1.74 -4.91 -0.97
C PHE A 508 1.78 -3.81 0.10
N TRP A 509 2.95 -3.18 0.28
CA TRP A 509 3.13 -2.11 1.25
C TRP A 509 2.36 -0.83 0.85
N SER A 510 2.53 -0.36 -0.39
CA SER A 510 2.07 0.97 -0.80
C SER A 510 0.57 1.07 -1.12
N ILE A 511 -0.05 -0.01 -1.62
CA ILE A 511 -1.49 -0.01 -2.01
C ILE A 511 -2.30 -1.17 -1.42
N GLY A 512 -1.69 -2.05 -0.62
CA GLY A 512 -2.36 -3.18 0.01
C GLY A 512 -2.62 -4.37 -0.91
N GLN A 513 -1.93 -4.47 -2.05
CA GLN A 513 -2.11 -5.56 -3.01
C GLN A 513 -1.74 -6.92 -2.38
N ILE A 514 -2.67 -7.87 -2.40
CA ILE A 514 -2.41 -9.23 -1.92
C ILE A 514 -1.84 -10.07 -3.07
N PHE A 515 -0.78 -10.82 -2.77
CA PHE A 515 -0.18 -11.81 -3.67
C PHE A 515 -0.36 -13.24 -3.10
N PRO A 516 -0.41 -14.28 -3.93
CA PRO A 516 -0.28 -15.66 -3.45
C PRO A 516 1.13 -15.89 -2.91
N ILE A 517 1.23 -16.13 -1.61
CA ILE A 517 2.45 -16.53 -0.92
C ILE A 517 2.22 -17.89 -0.27
N VAL A 518 3.05 -18.87 -0.65
CA VAL A 518 2.94 -20.27 -0.23
C VAL A 518 4.33 -20.89 -0.04
N PRO A 519 4.47 -22.00 0.72
CA PRO A 519 5.64 -22.86 0.60
C PRO A 519 5.83 -23.33 -0.85
N ILE A 520 7.05 -23.67 -1.28
CA ILE A 520 7.25 -24.32 -2.60
C ILE A 520 7.45 -25.84 -2.53
N HIS A 521 7.49 -26.40 -1.31
CA HIS A 521 7.76 -27.81 -1.01
C HIS A 521 7.04 -28.27 0.28
N ARG A 522 7.11 -29.57 0.59
CA ARG A 522 6.41 -30.24 1.71
C ARG A 522 4.88 -30.18 1.60
N MET A 523 4.32 -30.08 0.40
CA MET A 523 2.86 -30.02 0.19
C MET A 523 2.14 -31.36 0.44
N ASP A 524 2.89 -32.45 0.53
CA ASP A 524 2.48 -33.76 1.04
C ASP A 524 2.37 -33.82 2.57
N GLU A 525 3.08 -32.93 3.29
CA GLU A 525 2.93 -32.73 4.74
C GLU A 525 1.78 -31.77 5.08
N ARG A 526 1.22 -31.94 6.29
CA ARG A 526 0.19 -31.03 6.81
C ARG A 526 0.83 -29.82 7.50
N PRO A 527 0.51 -28.57 7.12
CA PRO A 527 0.92 -27.39 7.89
C PRO A 527 0.25 -27.41 9.26
N ALA A 528 1.05 -27.22 10.31
CA ALA A 528 0.64 -27.36 11.71
C ALA A 528 0.48 -26.02 12.43
N VAL A 529 1.00 -24.93 11.88
CA VAL A 529 1.14 -23.62 12.54
C VAL A 529 0.45 -22.53 11.73
N LYS A 530 -0.17 -21.54 12.40
CA LYS A 530 -0.50 -20.25 11.79
C LYS A 530 0.71 -19.33 11.88
N GLY A 531 1.15 -18.73 10.79
CA GLY A 531 2.26 -17.80 10.75
C GLY A 531 1.91 -16.44 10.15
N VAL A 532 2.63 -15.42 10.58
CA VAL A 532 2.83 -14.16 9.85
C VAL A 532 4.28 -14.09 9.39
N LEU A 533 4.57 -13.36 8.32
CA LEU A 533 5.94 -13.20 7.83
C LEU A 533 6.47 -11.84 8.29
N SER A 534 7.72 -11.77 8.73
CA SER A 534 8.45 -10.54 9.02
C SER A 534 9.76 -10.58 8.25
N ASP A 535 10.10 -9.49 7.58
CA ASP A 535 11.29 -9.41 6.74
C ASP A 535 12.54 -9.04 7.56
N LEU A 536 13.63 -8.64 6.89
CA LEU A 536 14.91 -8.30 7.55
C LEU A 536 15.06 -6.82 7.91
N THR A 537 14.06 -5.98 7.62
CA THR A 537 14.13 -4.54 7.93
C THR A 537 13.94 -4.28 9.42
N CYS A 538 14.32 -3.08 9.87
CA CYS A 538 14.04 -2.63 11.23
C CYS A 538 12.70 -1.85 11.33
N ASP A 539 11.93 -1.82 10.24
CA ASP A 539 10.68 -1.10 10.12
C ASP A 539 9.50 -2.01 10.48
N SER A 540 8.54 -1.50 11.24
CA SER A 540 7.35 -2.26 11.65
C SER A 540 6.36 -2.54 10.52
N ASP A 541 6.47 -1.84 9.38
CA ASP A 541 5.77 -2.17 8.13
C ASP A 541 6.43 -3.31 7.36
N GLY A 542 7.64 -3.77 7.77
CA GLY A 542 8.39 -4.92 7.24
C GLY A 542 7.74 -6.29 7.54
N LYS A 543 6.42 -6.41 7.36
CA LYS A 543 5.62 -7.59 7.72
C LYS A 543 4.53 -7.91 6.69
N ILE A 544 4.18 -9.19 6.58
CA ILE A 544 3.02 -9.67 5.83
C ILE A 544 2.06 -10.32 6.82
N ASP A 545 1.02 -9.57 7.18
CA ASP A 545 -0.06 -9.96 8.10
C ASP A 545 -1.43 -10.08 7.41
N LYS A 546 -1.48 -10.02 6.07
CA LYS A 546 -2.69 -10.19 5.24
C LYS A 546 -2.43 -11.21 4.14
N PHE A 547 -3.33 -12.18 4.01
CA PHE A 547 -3.25 -13.29 3.05
C PHE A 547 -4.61 -13.59 2.40
N ILE A 548 -4.58 -14.30 1.26
CA ILE A 548 -5.74 -14.62 0.41
C ILE A 548 -6.97 -15.09 1.21
N GLY A 549 -8.09 -14.39 1.02
CA GLY A 549 -9.37 -14.62 1.69
C GLY A 549 -9.46 -14.00 3.08
N ASP A 550 -9.00 -12.75 3.21
CA ASP A 550 -9.04 -11.91 4.43
C ASP A 550 -8.42 -12.56 5.68
N LYS A 551 -7.41 -13.42 5.46
CA LYS A 551 -6.73 -14.15 6.53
C LYS A 551 -5.62 -13.30 7.13
N THR A 552 -5.59 -13.20 8.45
CA THR A 552 -4.50 -12.55 9.20
C THR A 552 -3.28 -13.45 9.46
N SER A 553 -3.28 -14.68 8.92
CA SER A 553 -2.16 -15.62 9.02
C SER A 553 -2.22 -16.71 7.95
N LEU A 554 -1.05 -17.21 7.58
CA LEU A 554 -0.83 -18.28 6.62
C LEU A 554 -0.57 -19.61 7.35
N PRO A 555 -1.24 -20.73 6.99
CA PRO A 555 -0.83 -22.05 7.47
C PRO A 555 0.59 -22.38 6.99
N LEU A 556 1.46 -22.84 7.88
CA LEU A 556 2.86 -23.17 7.59
C LEU A 556 3.30 -24.44 8.35
N HIS A 557 4.33 -25.09 7.82
CA HIS A 557 4.98 -26.24 8.44
C HIS A 557 5.94 -25.79 9.55
N GLU A 558 6.12 -26.60 10.59
CA GLU A 558 7.10 -26.28 11.62
C GLU A 558 8.53 -26.29 11.07
N LEU A 559 9.32 -25.33 11.56
CA LEU A 559 10.77 -25.30 11.43
C LEU A 559 11.38 -26.06 12.61
N SER A 560 12.24 -27.03 12.31
CA SER A 560 12.79 -27.94 13.32
C SER A 560 13.84 -27.27 14.20
N GLY A 561 13.43 -26.86 15.41
CA GLY A 561 14.30 -26.62 16.56
C GLY A 561 15.07 -25.29 16.57
N SER A 562 14.50 -24.27 17.20
CA SER A 562 15.21 -23.04 17.62
C SER A 562 16.00 -23.22 18.94
N SER A 563 16.02 -24.43 19.51
CA SER A 563 16.56 -24.72 20.85
C SER A 563 17.92 -25.44 20.82
N GLY A 564 19.00 -24.66 20.83
CA GLY A 564 20.33 -25.05 21.34
C GLY A 564 21.15 -26.11 20.58
N GLY A 565 22.11 -25.65 19.78
CA GLY A 565 23.36 -26.40 19.50
C GLY A 565 23.30 -27.50 18.42
N GLY A 566 23.69 -27.14 17.18
CA GLY A 566 23.96 -28.12 16.11
C GLY A 566 23.85 -27.51 14.72
N VAL A 567 24.99 -27.35 14.02
CA VAL A 567 25.04 -26.72 12.69
C VAL A 567 24.70 -27.71 11.56
N ASN A 568 24.76 -29.02 11.82
CA ASN A 568 24.50 -30.06 10.82
C ASN A 568 23.01 -30.45 10.77
N GLY A 569 22.29 -30.06 9.72
CA GLY A 569 21.04 -30.72 9.31
C GLY A 569 19.74 -29.90 9.31
N ARG A 570 19.78 -28.58 9.47
CA ARG A 570 18.57 -27.75 9.23
C ARG A 570 18.20 -27.77 7.74
N SER A 571 17.10 -28.44 7.40
CA SER A 571 16.53 -28.35 6.05
C SER A 571 15.99 -26.93 5.82
N ARG A 572 16.43 -26.27 4.74
CA ARG A 572 15.94 -24.93 4.35
C ARG A 572 14.44 -24.99 4.06
N TYR A 573 13.71 -23.95 4.44
CA TYR A 573 12.28 -23.81 4.21
C TYR A 573 12.02 -22.62 3.29
N TYR A 574 11.51 -22.90 2.10
CA TYR A 574 11.40 -21.92 1.02
C TYR A 574 9.94 -21.57 0.78
N LEU A 575 9.66 -20.28 0.70
CA LEU A 575 8.37 -19.73 0.26
C LEU A 575 8.55 -19.08 -1.12
N GLY A 576 7.47 -19.07 -1.89
CA GLY A 576 7.36 -18.38 -3.16
C GLY A 576 6.22 -17.38 -3.12
N MET A 577 6.48 -16.16 -3.59
CA MET A 577 5.44 -15.20 -3.98
C MET A 577 5.23 -15.29 -5.49
N PHE A 578 3.97 -15.47 -5.89
CA PHE A 578 3.55 -15.65 -7.27
C PHE A 578 2.83 -14.39 -7.80
N LEU A 579 2.65 -14.30 -9.12
CA LEU A 579 1.93 -13.23 -9.82
C LEU A 579 2.55 -11.81 -9.76
N GLY A 580 3.68 -11.63 -9.06
CA GLY A 580 4.44 -10.37 -8.94
C GLY A 580 5.33 -9.99 -10.13
N GLY A 581 5.16 -10.60 -11.31
CA GLY A 581 5.97 -10.25 -12.51
C GLY A 581 5.66 -8.90 -13.16
N ALA A 582 4.68 -8.17 -12.63
CA ALA A 582 4.33 -6.80 -13.01
C ALA A 582 4.58 -5.86 -11.82
N TYR A 583 5.09 -4.67 -12.10
CA TYR A 583 5.35 -3.56 -11.18
C TYR A 583 6.41 -3.78 -10.09
N GLU A 584 6.42 -4.90 -9.37
CA GLU A 584 7.32 -5.08 -8.21
C GLU A 584 8.80 -4.80 -8.52
N GLU A 585 9.33 -5.38 -9.62
CA GLU A 585 10.73 -5.18 -10.06
C GLU A 585 11.07 -3.74 -10.50
N ALA A 586 10.06 -2.91 -10.76
CA ALA A 586 10.21 -1.54 -11.27
C ALA A 586 9.94 -0.47 -10.19
N LEU A 587 9.27 -0.84 -9.09
CA LEU A 587 8.92 0.05 -7.97
C LEU A 587 9.76 -0.21 -6.71
N GLY A 588 10.54 -1.31 -6.67
CA GLY A 588 11.33 -1.72 -5.51
C GLY A 588 12.36 -0.68 -5.06
N GLY A 589 12.30 -0.28 -3.78
CA GLY A 589 13.23 0.66 -3.15
C GLY A 589 14.42 -0.01 -2.46
N VAL A 590 15.39 0.79 -2.01
CA VAL A 590 16.58 0.35 -1.27
C VAL A 590 16.48 0.66 0.24
N HIS A 591 15.32 0.41 0.84
CA HIS A 591 15.11 0.57 2.29
C HIS A 591 16.13 -0.29 3.06
N ASN A 592 16.70 0.24 4.14
CA ASN A 592 17.83 -0.34 4.89
C ASN A 592 19.03 -0.80 4.02
N LEU A 593 19.20 -0.22 2.82
CA LEU A 593 20.20 -0.61 1.83
C LEU A 593 20.09 -2.07 1.36
N PHE A 594 18.90 -2.69 1.48
CA PHE A 594 18.62 -3.95 0.80
C PHE A 594 18.50 -3.71 -0.71
N GLY A 595 19.41 -4.32 -1.47
CA GLY A 595 19.46 -4.24 -2.92
C GLY A 595 18.55 -5.23 -3.64
N GLY A 596 18.54 -5.19 -4.97
CA GLY A 596 17.69 -6.08 -5.77
C GLY A 596 18.06 -7.57 -5.59
N PRO A 597 17.07 -8.48 -5.65
CA PRO A 597 17.28 -9.94 -5.55
C PRO A 597 18.16 -10.49 -6.68
N SER A 598 18.71 -11.69 -6.47
CA SER A 598 19.29 -12.51 -7.55
C SER A 598 18.23 -12.80 -8.61
N VAL A 599 18.61 -12.90 -9.89
CA VAL A 599 17.67 -13.15 -11.00
C VAL A 599 18.15 -14.29 -11.89
N VAL A 600 17.30 -15.29 -12.11
CA VAL A 600 17.54 -16.41 -13.04
C VAL A 600 16.47 -16.51 -14.11
N THR A 601 16.84 -17.06 -15.26
CA THR A 601 15.95 -17.30 -16.40
C THR A 601 15.96 -18.78 -16.76
N VAL A 602 14.80 -19.43 -16.66
CA VAL A 602 14.62 -20.88 -16.80
C VAL A 602 13.72 -21.15 -18.00
N LEU A 603 14.18 -22.03 -18.90
CA LEU A 603 13.36 -22.56 -20.01
C LEU A 603 13.03 -24.03 -19.76
N GLN A 604 11.96 -24.53 -20.39
CA GLN A 604 11.76 -25.97 -20.53
C GLN A 604 12.89 -26.59 -21.37
N SER A 605 13.22 -27.84 -21.08
CA SER A 605 14.26 -28.60 -21.78
C SER A 605 13.91 -30.08 -21.74
N ASP A 606 14.19 -30.81 -22.83
CA ASP A 606 13.98 -32.28 -22.88
C ASP A 606 15.11 -33.06 -22.16
N GLY A 607 15.95 -32.35 -21.40
CA GLY A 607 16.97 -32.93 -20.53
C GLY A 607 16.40 -33.57 -19.26
N PRO A 608 17.23 -34.30 -18.48
CA PRO A 608 16.79 -35.14 -17.35
C PRO A 608 16.23 -34.37 -16.13
N GLN A 609 16.28 -33.04 -16.14
CA GLN A 609 15.67 -32.18 -15.10
C GLN A 609 14.42 -31.43 -15.63
N SER A 610 13.98 -31.69 -16.86
CA SER A 610 12.89 -30.98 -17.57
C SER A 610 13.07 -29.46 -17.78
N PHE A 611 14.14 -28.85 -17.26
CA PHE A 611 14.47 -27.43 -17.42
C PHE A 611 15.95 -27.17 -17.75
N ALA A 612 16.24 -25.94 -18.17
CA ALA A 612 17.60 -25.40 -18.27
C ALA A 612 17.66 -23.96 -17.73
N VAL A 613 18.60 -23.68 -16.82
CA VAL A 613 18.94 -22.31 -16.42
C VAL A 613 19.78 -21.68 -17.52
N THR A 614 19.20 -20.72 -18.25
CA THR A 614 19.84 -20.07 -19.40
C THR A 614 20.57 -18.78 -19.05
N ARG A 615 20.15 -18.12 -17.97
CA ARG A 615 20.80 -16.92 -17.41
C ARG A 615 20.72 -16.96 -15.89
N ALA A 616 21.77 -16.45 -15.26
CA ALA A 616 21.88 -16.28 -13.82
C ALA A 616 22.66 -14.99 -13.55
N MET A 617 22.10 -14.15 -12.69
CA MET A 617 22.69 -12.87 -12.27
C MET A 617 22.55 -12.81 -10.74
N PRO A 618 23.62 -12.51 -9.98
CA PRO A 618 23.51 -12.20 -8.56
C PRO A 618 22.70 -10.91 -8.37
N GLY A 619 22.14 -10.74 -7.17
CA GLY A 619 21.55 -9.46 -6.76
C GLY A 619 22.61 -8.38 -6.56
N SER A 620 22.17 -7.17 -6.20
CA SER A 620 23.09 -6.06 -5.92
C SER A 620 23.97 -6.37 -4.71
N SER A 621 25.30 -6.23 -4.86
CA SER A 621 26.20 -6.34 -3.71
C SER A 621 26.07 -5.14 -2.77
N CYS A 622 26.56 -5.26 -1.54
CA CYS A 622 26.68 -4.14 -0.60
C CYS A 622 27.40 -2.94 -1.26
N GLY A 623 28.47 -3.20 -2.01
CA GLY A 623 29.18 -2.17 -2.79
C GLY A 623 28.30 -1.51 -3.85
N ASP A 624 27.45 -2.26 -4.54
CA ASP A 624 26.57 -1.70 -5.57
C ASP A 624 25.46 -0.81 -4.99
N VAL A 625 24.89 -1.19 -3.83
CA VAL A 625 23.90 -0.35 -3.15
C VAL A 625 24.55 0.89 -2.54
N LEU A 626 25.74 0.77 -1.93
CA LEU A 626 26.52 1.92 -1.46
C LEU A 626 26.85 2.89 -2.61
N ARG A 627 27.21 2.36 -3.79
CA ARG A 627 27.49 3.17 -4.99
C ARG A 627 26.24 3.82 -5.57
N ALA A 628 25.07 3.20 -5.45
CA ALA A 628 23.78 3.83 -5.77
C ALA A 628 23.47 5.00 -4.82
N MET A 629 23.90 4.92 -3.56
CA MET A 629 23.86 6.00 -2.56
C MET A 629 25.04 6.98 -2.66
N GLN A 630 25.73 7.04 -3.81
CA GLN A 630 26.84 7.97 -4.11
C GLN A 630 28.11 7.79 -3.25
N HIS A 631 28.30 6.66 -2.58
CA HIS A 631 29.59 6.30 -1.98
C HIS A 631 30.56 5.70 -3.01
N GLU A 632 31.84 5.66 -2.67
CA GLU A 632 32.91 4.95 -3.40
C GLU A 632 33.35 3.73 -2.57
N PRO A 633 32.76 2.54 -2.78
CA PRO A 633 33.06 1.33 -2.00
C PRO A 633 34.55 0.97 -1.95
N GLU A 634 35.27 1.27 -3.03
CA GLU A 634 36.69 1.01 -3.19
C GLU A 634 37.52 1.85 -2.20
N LEU A 635 37.19 3.14 -2.03
CA LEU A 635 37.81 4.02 -1.03
C LEU A 635 37.39 3.68 0.40
N MET A 636 36.14 3.25 0.59
CA MET A 636 35.65 2.75 1.89
C MET A 636 36.43 1.50 2.32
N PHE A 637 36.68 0.57 1.40
CA PHE A 637 37.47 -0.62 1.64
C PHE A 637 38.92 -0.28 2.02
N ASP A 638 39.63 0.56 1.24
CA ASP A 638 41.01 0.94 1.56
C ASP A 638 41.10 1.68 2.91
N THR A 639 40.10 2.49 3.27
CA THR A 639 40.02 3.16 4.58
C THR A 639 39.87 2.15 5.73
N LEU A 640 38.99 1.15 5.57
CA LEU A 640 38.77 0.10 6.58
C LEU A 640 39.97 -0.85 6.67
N LYS A 641 40.61 -1.15 5.54
CA LYS A 641 41.83 -1.96 5.46
C LYS A 641 42.99 -1.29 6.18
N HIS A 642 43.26 0.00 5.95
CA HIS A 642 44.31 0.70 6.69
C HIS A 642 44.05 0.71 8.21
N ARG A 643 42.78 0.76 8.62
CA ARG A 643 42.41 0.61 10.04
C ARG A 643 42.61 -0.83 10.57
N ALA A 644 42.40 -1.85 9.75
CA ALA A 644 42.76 -3.23 10.09
C ALA A 644 44.28 -3.40 10.22
N GLU A 645 45.06 -2.78 9.32
CA GLU A 645 46.53 -2.76 9.37
C GLU A 645 47.06 -2.04 10.63
N GLU A 646 46.43 -0.93 11.04
CA GLU A 646 46.77 -0.17 12.25
C GLU A 646 46.48 -0.94 13.55
N PHE A 647 45.32 -1.61 13.66
CA PHE A 647 44.85 -2.18 14.93
C PHE A 647 44.98 -3.72 15.06
N CYS A 648 45.14 -4.47 13.96
CA CYS A 648 45.09 -5.96 13.99
C CYS A 648 46.41 -6.66 13.61
N GLY A 649 47.46 -5.93 13.20
CA GLY A 649 48.80 -6.48 13.01
C GLY A 649 48.85 -7.69 12.07
N PHE A 650 49.22 -8.87 12.59
CA PHE A 650 49.34 -10.10 11.80
C PHE A 650 48.01 -10.59 11.21
N ASP A 651 46.88 -10.35 11.88
CA ASP A 651 45.55 -10.78 11.41
C ASP A 651 44.91 -9.81 10.39
N ALA A 652 45.54 -8.65 10.17
CA ALA A 652 45.02 -7.60 9.27
C ALA A 652 44.75 -8.12 7.84
N ALA A 653 45.54 -9.08 7.35
CA ALA A 653 45.34 -9.67 6.02
C ALA A 653 44.06 -10.53 5.95
N ALA A 654 43.76 -11.31 7.00
CA ALA A 654 42.55 -12.13 7.06
C ALA A 654 41.30 -11.26 7.25
N LEU A 655 41.38 -10.25 8.12
CA LEU A 655 40.32 -9.27 8.33
C LEU A 655 40.03 -8.47 7.04
N SER A 656 41.07 -8.05 6.32
CA SER A 656 40.92 -7.38 5.01
C SER A 656 40.27 -8.27 3.95
N GLY A 657 40.60 -9.56 3.94
CA GLY A 657 39.92 -10.54 3.07
C GLY A 657 38.42 -10.67 3.39
N SER A 658 38.07 -10.70 4.68
CA SER A 658 36.67 -10.73 5.12
C SER A 658 35.93 -9.43 4.77
N LEU A 659 36.56 -8.26 4.96
CA LEU A 659 35.99 -6.95 4.61
C LEU A 659 35.71 -6.86 3.10
N ALA A 660 36.65 -7.29 2.25
CA ALA A 660 36.43 -7.34 0.81
C ALA A 660 35.25 -8.26 0.43
N GLY A 661 35.13 -9.41 1.10
CA GLY A 661 33.96 -10.29 0.96
C GLY A 661 32.64 -9.58 1.30
N SER A 662 32.58 -8.83 2.40
CA SER A 662 31.39 -8.08 2.81
C SER A 662 30.95 -7.01 1.80
N PHE A 663 31.87 -6.38 1.05
CA PHE A 663 31.52 -5.45 -0.02
C PHE A 663 30.96 -6.16 -1.28
N HIS A 664 31.35 -7.42 -1.53
CA HIS A 664 30.93 -8.18 -2.72
C HIS A 664 29.70 -9.08 -2.51
N ASN A 665 29.39 -9.45 -1.27
CA ASN A 665 28.16 -10.17 -0.93
C ASN A 665 26.92 -9.27 -1.12
N MET A 666 25.75 -9.89 -1.32
CA MET A 666 24.47 -9.20 -1.16
C MET A 666 24.23 -8.78 0.30
N PRO A 667 23.45 -7.72 0.58
CA PRO A 667 23.16 -7.25 1.95
C PRO A 667 22.22 -8.15 2.77
N TYR A 668 21.73 -9.24 2.16
CA TYR A 668 20.82 -10.21 2.78
C TYR A 668 21.57 -11.24 3.64
N LEU A 669 20.86 -11.98 4.50
CA LEU A 669 21.50 -12.91 5.42
C LEU A 669 21.95 -14.20 4.72
N GLU A 670 23.13 -14.72 5.10
CA GLU A 670 23.56 -16.07 4.72
C GLU A 670 23.31 -17.07 5.85
N LEU A 671 22.53 -18.12 5.57
CA LEU A 671 22.21 -19.18 6.54
C LEU A 671 23.45 -20.03 6.94
N ALA A 672 24.55 -19.95 6.16
CA ALA A 672 25.79 -20.67 6.42
C ALA A 672 27.02 -20.01 5.78
N SER A 673 27.42 -18.82 6.26
CA SER A 673 28.78 -18.33 5.99
C SER A 673 29.79 -19.12 6.82
N SER A 674 30.82 -19.68 6.18
CA SER A 674 31.99 -20.21 6.86
C SER A 674 32.94 -19.08 7.25
N CYS A 675 32.47 -18.17 8.11
CA CYS A 675 33.34 -17.18 8.74
C CYS A 675 34.47 -17.92 9.47
N SER A 676 35.71 -17.82 8.98
CA SER A 676 36.91 -18.32 9.67
C SER A 676 37.29 -17.46 10.89
N MET A 677 36.29 -16.79 11.47
CA MET A 677 36.30 -16.21 12.80
C MET A 677 36.13 -17.33 13.83
N THR A 678 37.10 -18.27 13.87
CA THR A 678 37.46 -18.89 15.15
C THR A 678 37.70 -17.74 16.11
N ALA A 679 36.93 -17.68 17.21
CA ALA A 679 36.76 -16.48 18.01
C ALA A 679 38.10 -15.80 18.29
N ILE A 680 38.30 -14.61 17.71
CA ILE A 680 39.45 -13.77 18.02
C ILE A 680 39.34 -13.45 19.51
N ASN A 681 40.33 -13.89 20.29
CA ASN A 681 40.31 -13.71 21.73
C ASN A 681 40.33 -12.21 22.04
N ASN A 682 39.21 -11.68 22.51
CA ASN A 682 39.22 -10.43 23.27
C ASN A 682 40.07 -10.67 24.53
N ASP A 683 41.16 -9.92 24.67
CA ASP A 683 41.85 -9.77 25.96
C ASP A 683 40.88 -9.10 26.94
N GLY A 684 40.16 -9.95 27.68
CA GLY A 684 39.02 -9.54 28.47
C GLY A 684 39.44 -8.83 29.76
N PHE A 685 39.03 -7.57 29.90
CA PHE A 685 38.91 -6.93 31.22
C PHE A 685 37.72 -7.52 32.01
N TYR A 686 37.77 -8.82 32.27
CA TYR A 686 36.87 -9.52 33.19
C TYR A 686 37.58 -9.79 34.51
N TYR A 687 37.09 -9.18 35.58
CA TYR A 687 37.49 -9.49 36.95
C TYR A 687 37.02 -10.90 37.33
N CYS A 688 37.93 -11.88 37.32
CA CYS A 688 37.82 -13.10 38.09
C CYS A 688 39.19 -13.58 38.56
N ASN A 689 39.19 -14.44 39.58
CA ASN A 689 40.40 -14.75 40.35
C ASN A 689 41.41 -15.60 39.59
N LYS A 690 42.65 -15.54 40.07
CA LYS A 690 43.65 -16.60 39.87
C LYS A 690 43.04 -17.94 40.29
N ASP A 691 43.35 -19.01 39.57
CA ASP A 691 44.30 -20.00 40.07
C ASP A 691 44.79 -20.97 38.96
N ASP A 692 46.11 -21.18 38.97
CA ASP A 692 46.84 -22.42 38.65
C ASP A 692 47.05 -23.02 37.24
N TYR A 693 48.24 -23.64 37.13
CA TYR A 693 48.85 -24.55 36.14
C TYR A 693 49.33 -24.11 34.73
N ASN A 694 50.66 -24.19 34.59
CA ASN A 694 51.41 -24.35 33.33
C ASN A 694 51.31 -25.81 32.82
N ALA A 695 51.50 -26.05 31.51
CA ALA A 695 52.79 -26.54 30.97
C ALA A 695 52.77 -27.09 29.52
N ALA A 696 53.91 -26.89 28.83
CA ALA A 696 54.55 -27.74 27.81
C ALA A 696 53.93 -27.91 26.39
N LEU A 697 54.71 -27.49 25.38
CA LEU A 697 54.94 -28.06 24.03
C LEU A 697 55.94 -27.10 23.30
N VAL A 698 57.26 -27.22 23.48
CA VAL A 698 58.21 -28.18 22.86
C VAL A 698 58.39 -27.97 21.34
N GLU A 699 59.53 -27.38 20.95
CA GLU A 699 59.98 -27.21 19.55
C GLU A 699 60.84 -28.39 19.05
N SER A 700 60.82 -28.65 17.73
CA SER A 700 61.93 -29.15 16.87
C SER A 700 61.39 -29.52 15.46
N GLY A 701 62.13 -29.40 14.34
CA GLY A 701 63.42 -28.73 14.10
C GLY A 701 64.21 -29.33 12.90
N ALA A 702 64.34 -28.58 11.78
CA ALA A 702 65.23 -28.79 10.60
C ALA A 702 64.96 -27.65 9.58
N SER A 703 65.87 -26.79 9.04
CA SER A 703 67.25 -26.89 8.45
C SER A 703 67.24 -27.04 6.91
N GLU A 704 67.44 -25.96 6.11
CA GLU A 704 68.70 -25.38 5.54
C GLU A 704 69.11 -25.98 4.16
N ASP A 705 69.53 -25.26 3.09
CA ASP A 705 69.72 -23.81 2.79
C ASP A 705 68.89 -23.45 1.49
N GLU A 706 69.19 -22.65 0.43
CA GLU A 706 70.29 -21.82 -0.14
C GLU A 706 69.71 -20.42 -0.53
N GLN A 707 70.38 -19.26 -0.51
CA GLN A 707 71.57 -18.74 -1.26
C GLN A 707 71.40 -18.58 -2.80
N CYS A 708 71.78 -17.47 -3.50
CA CYS A 708 72.15 -16.09 -3.08
C CYS A 708 72.26 -15.07 -4.27
N PHE A 709 71.75 -13.81 -4.10
CA PHE A 709 72.30 -12.51 -4.63
C PHE A 709 72.43 -12.20 -6.17
N PRO A 710 72.81 -10.96 -6.62
CA PRO A 710 72.37 -9.58 -6.23
C PRO A 710 72.28 -8.49 -7.37
N MET A 711 71.75 -7.28 -7.06
CA MET A 711 71.96 -5.93 -7.68
C MET A 711 71.61 -5.68 -9.19
N GLY A 712 71.40 -4.44 -9.70
CA GLY A 712 71.25 -3.11 -9.06
C GLY A 712 71.28 -1.88 -10.02
N THR A 713 70.72 -0.74 -9.59
CA THR A 713 71.00 0.70 -9.96
C THR A 713 71.05 1.24 -11.41
N ALA A 714 70.20 2.24 -11.73
CA ALA A 714 70.42 3.51 -12.49
C ALA A 714 69.05 4.10 -12.97
N THR A 715 68.58 5.36 -12.87
CA THR A 715 69.04 6.78 -12.75
C THR A 715 69.04 7.62 -14.05
N MET A 716 68.23 8.69 -14.05
CA MET A 716 68.05 9.79 -15.05
C MET A 716 67.44 9.42 -16.42
N GLY A 717 66.61 10.25 -17.07
CA GLY A 717 65.95 11.52 -16.66
C GLY A 717 65.88 12.57 -17.79
N HIS A 718 64.85 13.45 -17.86
CA HIS A 718 64.83 14.62 -18.77
C HIS A 718 63.86 15.77 -18.38
N ARG A 719 64.13 16.97 -18.92
CA ARG A 719 63.33 18.24 -18.85
C ARG A 719 62.21 18.23 -19.91
N SER A 720 61.03 18.88 -19.83
CA SER A 720 60.48 20.09 -19.14
C SER A 720 60.30 21.34 -20.02
N SER A 721 59.05 21.58 -20.46
CA SER A 721 58.41 22.86 -20.88
C SER A 721 56.92 22.58 -21.21
N ARG A 722 55.90 23.05 -20.46
CA ARG A 722 55.27 24.40 -20.47
C ARG A 722 54.83 24.85 -21.88
N VAL A 723 53.60 25.32 -22.12
CA VAL A 723 52.86 26.49 -21.57
C VAL A 723 51.35 26.27 -21.82
N ALA A 724 50.36 26.77 -21.05
CA ALA A 724 50.26 27.28 -19.67
C ALA A 724 48.75 27.45 -19.32
N ASP A 725 48.43 27.72 -18.06
CA ASP A 725 47.15 28.32 -17.65
C ASP A 725 47.38 29.36 -16.53
N VAL A 726 46.47 30.32 -16.33
CA VAL A 726 46.77 31.62 -15.68
C VAL A 726 45.64 32.14 -14.77
N SER A 727 46.05 32.74 -13.64
CA SER A 727 45.28 33.56 -12.68
C SER A 727 44.31 32.86 -11.73
N VAL A 728 44.81 32.61 -10.52
CA VAL A 728 44.05 32.65 -9.26
C VAL A 728 44.43 33.95 -8.50
N TYR A 729 43.58 34.35 -7.56
CA TYR A 729 43.72 35.43 -6.55
C TYR A 729 43.13 36.81 -6.88
N LEU A 730 41.93 37.04 -6.32
CA LEU A 730 41.72 38.12 -5.35
C LEU A 730 40.83 37.60 -4.19
N LEU A 731 40.96 38.21 -3.01
CA LEU A 731 40.54 37.66 -1.70
C LEU A 731 39.38 38.47 -1.07
N PRO A 732 38.87 38.18 0.15
CA PRO A 732 37.45 37.97 0.40
C PRO A 732 36.71 39.20 0.95
N LYS A 733 35.37 39.09 1.02
CA LYS A 733 34.50 39.63 2.10
C LYS A 733 33.05 39.14 1.95
N PHE A 734 32.23 39.37 2.98
CA PHE A 734 30.82 38.96 3.08
C PHE A 734 30.53 37.46 3.24
N PHE A 735 31.16 36.85 4.25
CA PHE A 735 30.39 36.06 5.22
C PHE A 735 30.67 36.66 6.60
N ASP A 736 29.68 37.37 7.13
CA ASP A 736 29.65 37.86 8.51
C ASP A 736 28.52 37.13 9.26
N GLY A 737 28.68 36.95 10.56
CA GLY A 737 28.13 35.78 11.25
C GLY A 737 26.64 35.84 11.61
N TYR A 738 25.94 34.71 11.38
CA TYR A 738 24.80 34.31 12.20
C TYR A 738 25.24 33.22 13.17
N GLY A 739 25.46 33.59 14.44
CA GLY A 739 25.78 32.64 15.50
C GLY A 739 24.52 31.94 15.99
N TYR A 740 24.32 30.67 15.60
CA TYR A 740 23.20 29.86 16.08
C TYR A 740 23.41 29.41 17.54
N HIS A 741 22.93 30.21 18.48
CA HIS A 741 22.81 29.87 19.90
C HIS A 741 21.34 29.60 20.26
N GLY A 742 20.88 28.38 20.01
CA GLY A 742 19.55 27.93 20.40
C GLY A 742 19.41 26.41 20.33
N THR A 743 18.70 25.83 21.30
CA THR A 743 18.42 24.37 21.40
C THR A 743 17.11 23.98 20.72
N SER A 744 16.58 24.84 19.85
CA SER A 744 15.30 24.66 19.16
C SER A 744 15.35 25.33 17.78
N PHE A 745 14.67 24.73 16.81
CA PHE A 745 14.51 25.35 15.50
C PHE A 745 13.47 26.48 15.58
N GLU A 746 13.87 27.71 15.27
CA GLU A 746 12.99 28.86 15.08
C GLU A 746 13.50 29.68 13.87
N GLN A 747 12.61 29.96 12.92
CA GLN A 747 12.95 30.64 11.65
C GLN A 747 11.70 31.27 11.02
N SER A 748 11.85 32.45 10.41
CA SER A 748 10.78 33.08 9.63
C SER A 748 10.92 32.77 8.13
N TYR A 749 9.79 32.55 7.47
CA TYR A 749 9.69 32.22 6.05
C TYR A 749 8.55 33.00 5.37
N ARG A 750 8.63 33.21 4.06
CA ARG A 750 7.48 33.69 3.27
C ARG A 750 6.55 32.53 2.93
N CYS A 751 5.26 32.69 3.21
CA CYS A 751 4.24 31.67 2.92
C CYS A 751 3.59 31.89 1.55
N TYR A 752 3.37 30.81 0.82
CA TYR A 752 2.62 30.79 -0.44
C TYR A 752 1.62 29.61 -0.43
N PRO A 753 0.46 29.72 -1.11
CA PRO A 753 -0.49 28.63 -1.16
C PRO A 753 0.02 27.49 -2.04
N ALA A 754 -0.36 26.25 -1.70
CA ALA A 754 0.09 25.03 -2.37
C ALA A 754 -0.28 24.94 -3.87
N SER A 755 -1.16 25.83 -4.35
CA SER A 755 -1.45 26.04 -5.78
C SER A 755 -0.21 26.44 -6.59
N PHE A 756 0.77 27.14 -6.01
CA PHE A 756 1.98 27.61 -6.70
C PHE A 756 2.93 26.49 -7.15
N ILE A 757 2.79 25.28 -6.60
CA ILE A 757 3.67 24.13 -6.82
C ILE A 757 2.94 22.92 -7.43
N GLU A 758 1.72 23.12 -7.95
CA GLU A 758 0.88 22.10 -8.60
C GLU A 758 0.69 20.79 -7.79
N LYS A 759 0.74 20.86 -6.45
CA LYS A 759 0.54 19.72 -5.52
C LYS A 759 -0.81 19.81 -4.78
N PRO A 760 -1.96 19.59 -5.46
CA PRO A 760 -3.30 19.76 -4.87
C PRO A 760 -3.60 18.79 -3.71
N GLN A 761 -2.82 17.73 -3.52
CA GLN A 761 -2.93 16.83 -2.37
C GLN A 761 -2.65 17.53 -1.03
N ILE A 762 -1.84 18.60 -1.03
CA ILE A 762 -1.50 19.38 0.18
C ILE A 762 -2.75 20.01 0.80
N GLU A 763 -3.69 20.48 -0.03
CA GLU A 763 -4.97 21.08 0.40
C GLU A 763 -5.87 20.13 1.20
N SER A 764 -5.54 18.83 1.29
CA SER A 764 -6.32 17.80 1.99
C SER A 764 -5.73 17.34 3.34
N GLY A 765 -4.70 18.02 3.85
CA GLY A 765 -4.06 17.77 5.14
C GLY A 765 -3.47 19.05 5.76
N ASP A 766 -2.66 18.89 6.82
CA ASP A 766 -2.00 19.99 7.56
C ASP A 766 -0.50 20.13 7.28
N LYS A 767 0.01 19.50 6.21
CA LYS A 767 1.45 19.35 6.00
C LYS A 767 1.99 20.40 5.04
N ILE A 768 3.04 21.10 5.44
CA ILE A 768 3.70 22.16 4.66
C ILE A 768 4.92 21.61 3.89
N ILE A 769 5.38 22.33 2.87
CA ILE A 769 6.68 22.09 2.22
C ILE A 769 7.66 23.20 2.62
N MET A 770 8.84 22.79 3.06
CA MET A 770 9.93 23.63 3.58
C MET A 770 11.15 23.61 2.63
N PRO A 771 12.13 24.52 2.77
CA PRO A 771 13.32 24.50 1.91
C PRO A 771 14.40 23.55 2.43
N PRO A 772 15.33 23.07 1.58
CA PRO A 772 16.41 22.16 1.97
C PRO A 772 17.22 22.62 3.18
N SER A 773 17.58 23.91 3.29
CA SER A 773 18.34 24.44 4.42
C SER A 773 17.65 24.26 5.79
N ALA A 774 16.32 24.09 5.80
CA ALA A 774 15.60 23.78 7.02
C ALA A 774 15.90 22.35 7.50
N LEU A 775 16.00 21.37 6.59
CA LEU A 775 16.30 19.98 6.92
C LEU A 775 17.70 19.86 7.52
N ASP A 776 18.71 20.49 6.91
CA ASP A 776 20.08 20.49 7.42
C ASP A 776 20.15 21.04 8.86
N ARG A 777 19.42 22.13 9.12
CA ARG A 777 19.34 22.74 10.45
C ARG A 777 18.57 21.87 11.46
N LEU A 778 17.45 21.25 11.05
CA LEU A 778 16.68 20.32 11.89
C LEU A 778 17.48 19.07 12.25
N ALA A 779 18.21 18.50 11.28
CA ALA A 779 19.11 17.38 11.48
C ALA A 779 20.27 17.73 12.43
N SER A 780 20.91 18.90 12.27
CA SER A 780 21.95 19.35 13.21
C SER A 780 21.45 19.54 14.65
N LEU A 781 20.16 19.86 14.82
CA LEU A 781 19.49 19.98 16.12
C LEU A 781 18.98 18.65 16.68
N HIS A 782 19.15 17.52 15.97
CA HIS A 782 18.74 16.18 16.38
C HIS A 782 17.25 16.10 16.75
N ILE A 783 16.39 16.70 15.93
CA ILE A 783 14.93 16.71 16.14
C ILE A 783 14.32 15.43 15.59
N ASP A 784 13.77 14.60 16.49
CA ASP A 784 13.13 13.32 16.18
C ASP A 784 11.83 13.46 15.36
N TYR A 785 11.42 12.35 14.74
CA TYR A 785 10.14 12.22 14.05
C TYR A 785 8.99 11.92 15.06
N PRO A 786 7.77 12.46 14.89
CA PRO A 786 7.32 13.35 13.82
C PRO A 786 7.74 14.82 14.02
N MET A 787 8.27 15.42 12.96
CA MET A 787 8.63 16.84 12.93
C MET A 787 7.37 17.72 12.85
N LEU A 788 6.98 18.28 14.01
CA LEU A 788 5.84 19.19 14.15
C LEU A 788 6.31 20.63 14.41
N PHE A 789 5.50 21.59 13.94
CA PHE A 789 5.81 23.02 13.99
C PHE A 789 4.62 23.87 14.44
N GLU A 790 4.92 24.86 15.27
CA GLU A 790 4.08 26.01 15.61
C GLU A 790 4.25 27.07 14.51
N LEU A 791 3.13 27.52 13.95
CA LEU A 791 3.02 28.57 12.95
C LEU A 791 2.45 29.83 13.61
N GLN A 792 3.23 30.90 13.71
CA GLN A 792 2.79 32.16 14.31
C GLN A 792 2.77 33.29 13.29
N ASN A 793 1.59 33.92 13.11
CA ASN A 793 1.45 35.21 12.45
C ASN A 793 1.44 36.32 13.52
N ASP A 794 2.61 36.93 13.73
CA ASP A 794 2.81 38.03 14.69
C ASP A 794 1.92 39.26 14.40
N ALA A 795 1.48 39.47 13.16
CA ALA A 795 0.65 40.62 12.79
C ALA A 795 -0.86 40.43 13.06
N ALA A 796 -1.32 39.18 13.17
CA ALA A 796 -2.72 38.83 13.42
C ALA A 796 -2.97 38.27 14.84
N GLU A 797 -1.91 38.06 15.64
CA GLU A 797 -1.94 37.31 16.90
C GLU A 797 -2.53 35.90 16.76
N ARG A 798 -2.38 35.27 15.57
CA ARG A 798 -2.87 33.93 15.25
C ARG A 798 -1.74 32.90 15.35
N VAL A 799 -2.07 31.74 15.93
CA VAL A 799 -1.17 30.57 16.02
C VAL A 799 -1.94 29.33 15.53
N SER A 800 -1.28 28.52 14.71
CA SER A 800 -1.75 27.23 14.21
C SER A 800 -0.58 26.24 14.24
N HIS A 801 -0.80 24.98 13.88
CA HIS A 801 0.22 23.92 13.89
C HIS A 801 0.20 23.11 12.59
N CYS A 802 1.35 22.56 12.23
CA CYS A 802 1.52 21.76 11.03
C CYS A 802 2.55 20.64 11.22
N GLY A 803 2.47 19.61 10.37
CA GLY A 803 3.59 18.74 10.04
C GLY A 803 4.35 19.24 8.81
N VAL A 804 5.51 18.66 8.53
CA VAL A 804 6.20 18.83 7.24
C VAL A 804 5.92 17.63 6.32
N LEU A 805 5.75 17.90 5.02
CA LEU A 805 5.59 16.88 3.97
C LEU A 805 6.93 16.57 3.30
N GLU A 806 7.62 17.61 2.81
CA GLU A 806 8.84 17.52 2.00
C GLU A 806 9.71 18.77 2.22
N PHE A 807 11.01 18.65 1.93
CA PHE A 807 12.00 19.74 2.01
C PHE A 807 12.50 20.15 0.61
N ILE A 808 11.60 20.71 -0.21
CA ILE A 808 11.86 21.07 -1.62
C ILE A 808 11.46 22.50 -2.01
N ALA A 809 11.12 23.38 -1.06
CA ALA A 809 10.76 24.78 -1.36
C ALA A 809 11.97 25.63 -1.76
N GLU A 810 11.72 26.77 -2.41
CA GLU A 810 12.75 27.79 -2.63
C GLU A 810 13.26 28.37 -1.29
N GLU A 811 14.56 28.69 -1.24
CA GLU A 811 15.19 29.15 0.00
C GLU A 811 14.58 30.43 0.55
N GLY A 812 14.15 30.39 1.81
CA GLY A 812 13.39 31.46 2.47
C GLY A 812 11.87 31.45 2.24
N MET A 813 11.34 30.46 1.50
CA MET A 813 9.90 30.27 1.26
C MET A 813 9.39 28.96 1.86
N ILE A 814 8.08 28.90 2.12
CA ILE A 814 7.33 27.66 2.42
C ILE A 814 6.00 27.65 1.66
N TYR A 815 5.50 26.46 1.35
CA TYR A 815 4.18 26.25 0.73
C TYR A 815 3.25 25.53 1.70
N MET A 816 2.02 26.03 1.86
CA MET A 816 1.04 25.50 2.81
C MET A 816 -0.39 25.44 2.23
N PRO A 817 -1.31 24.68 2.84
CA PRO A 817 -2.71 24.65 2.41
C PRO A 817 -3.37 26.03 2.47
N TYR A 818 -4.24 26.37 1.52
CA TYR A 818 -4.93 27.66 1.51
C TYR A 818 -5.78 27.87 2.77
N TRP A 819 -6.45 26.83 3.28
CA TRP A 819 -7.24 26.89 4.51
C TRP A 819 -6.40 27.24 5.76
N MET A 820 -5.10 26.89 5.75
CA MET A 820 -4.16 27.20 6.82
C MET A 820 -3.71 28.67 6.75
N MET A 821 -3.57 29.23 5.54
CA MET A 821 -3.37 30.67 5.35
C MET A 821 -4.61 31.47 5.78
N GLU A 822 -5.82 30.98 5.52
CA GLU A 822 -7.07 31.58 6.01
C GLU A 822 -7.11 31.60 7.55
N ASN A 823 -6.80 30.47 8.22
CA ASN A 823 -6.75 30.38 9.68
C ASN A 823 -5.70 31.29 10.32
N LEU A 824 -4.55 31.50 9.67
CA LEU A 824 -3.48 32.38 10.14
C LEU A 824 -3.65 33.84 9.69
N VAL A 825 -4.64 34.14 8.84
CA VAL A 825 -4.88 35.46 8.23
C VAL A 825 -3.63 35.96 7.48
N LEU A 826 -3.12 35.13 6.56
CA LEU A 826 -1.93 35.37 5.73
C LEU A 826 -2.31 35.57 4.25
N GLN A 827 -1.63 36.48 3.56
CA GLN A 827 -1.68 36.68 2.11
C GLN A 827 -0.43 36.09 1.42
N GLU A 828 -0.45 36.03 0.09
CA GLU A 828 0.64 35.46 -0.71
C GLU A 828 1.96 36.25 -0.53
N GLY A 829 2.97 35.61 0.06
CA GLY A 829 4.27 36.20 0.34
C GLY A 829 4.40 36.87 1.72
N ASP A 830 3.37 36.83 2.57
CA ASP A 830 3.46 37.28 3.96
C ASP A 830 4.46 36.42 4.76
N ILE A 831 4.98 36.98 5.85
CA ILE A 831 5.98 36.33 6.69
C ILE A 831 5.30 35.65 7.87
N VAL A 832 5.50 34.33 7.97
CA VAL A 832 5.10 33.52 9.13
C VAL A 832 6.34 33.02 9.86
N ARG A 833 6.26 32.95 11.19
CA ARG A 833 7.31 32.40 12.03
C ARG A 833 7.03 30.91 12.27
N LEU A 834 8.02 30.07 11.97
CA LEU A 834 8.01 28.64 12.25
C LEU A 834 8.88 28.34 13.46
N LYS A 835 8.38 27.49 14.35
CA LYS A 835 9.13 26.98 15.49
C LYS A 835 8.83 25.50 15.70
N ASN A 836 9.87 24.68 15.87
CA ASN A 836 9.68 23.26 16.17
C ASN A 836 9.09 23.10 17.58
N VAL A 837 8.11 22.20 17.72
CA VAL A 837 7.42 21.89 18.98
C VAL A 837 7.13 20.40 19.08
N THR A 838 7.06 19.89 20.32
CA THR A 838 6.55 18.55 20.61
C THR A 838 5.12 18.68 21.15
N LEU A 839 4.13 18.16 20.42
CA LEU A 839 2.73 18.19 20.85
C LEU A 839 2.33 16.88 21.56
N PRO A 840 1.52 16.94 22.64
CA PRO A 840 1.02 15.74 23.29
C PRO A 840 0.02 14.99 22.39
N LYS A 841 -0.01 13.65 22.49
CA LYS A 841 -1.02 12.82 21.82
C LYS A 841 -2.43 13.19 22.28
N GLY A 842 -3.33 13.42 21.32
CA GLY A 842 -4.67 13.93 21.54
C GLY A 842 -5.67 12.88 22.01
N THR A 843 -6.28 13.08 23.18
CA THR A 843 -7.24 12.13 23.78
C THR A 843 -8.70 12.49 23.52
N TYR A 844 -8.99 13.77 23.27
CA TYR A 844 -10.33 14.25 22.92
C TYR A 844 -10.26 15.48 22.01
N VAL A 845 -11.21 15.57 21.06
CA VAL A 845 -11.48 16.77 20.26
C VAL A 845 -12.98 17.02 20.11
N LYS A 846 -13.38 18.29 20.15
CA LYS A 846 -14.75 18.75 19.91
C LYS A 846 -14.83 19.48 18.57
N LEU A 847 -15.70 19.03 17.68
CA LEU A 847 -15.84 19.52 16.31
C LEU A 847 -17.18 20.25 16.11
N GLN A 848 -17.18 21.37 15.37
CA GLN A 848 -18.39 22.10 15.01
C GLN A 848 -18.49 22.30 13.49
N PRO A 849 -19.38 21.58 12.78
CA PRO A 849 -19.59 21.79 11.36
C PRO A 849 -20.15 23.18 11.06
N HIS A 850 -19.75 23.81 9.95
CA HIS A 850 -20.30 25.10 9.54
C HIS A 850 -21.73 25.00 9.00
N THR A 851 -22.14 23.84 8.49
CA THR A 851 -23.44 23.64 7.80
C THR A 851 -24.17 22.37 8.22
N MET A 852 -25.51 22.43 8.25
CA MET A 852 -26.38 21.29 8.51
C MET A 852 -26.24 20.18 7.45
N ASP A 853 -25.82 20.53 6.23
CA ASP A 853 -25.47 19.59 5.16
C ASP A 853 -24.47 18.49 5.58
N PHE A 854 -23.65 18.75 6.62
CA PHE A 854 -22.71 17.76 7.17
C PHE A 854 -23.44 16.63 7.92
N LEU A 855 -24.64 16.89 8.45
CA LEU A 855 -25.44 15.91 9.18
C LEU A 855 -26.16 14.93 8.26
N ASP A 856 -26.41 15.31 7.00
CA ASP A 856 -27.01 14.47 5.96
C ASP A 856 -26.02 13.46 5.35
N ILE A 857 -24.74 13.53 5.74
CA ILE A 857 -23.70 12.59 5.32
C ILE A 857 -24.00 11.19 5.87
N SER A 858 -24.04 10.19 4.99
CA SER A 858 -24.50 8.82 5.34
C SER A 858 -23.58 8.05 6.30
N ASN A 859 -22.30 8.44 6.41
CA ASN A 859 -21.35 7.91 7.39
C ASN A 859 -20.26 8.97 7.72
N PRO A 860 -20.55 9.96 8.56
CA PRO A 860 -19.61 11.05 8.86
C PRO A 860 -18.37 10.54 9.61
N LYS A 861 -18.50 9.44 10.36
CA LYS A 861 -17.39 8.82 11.08
C LYS A 861 -16.28 8.39 10.12
N ALA A 862 -16.59 7.58 9.10
CA ALA A 862 -15.58 7.06 8.18
C ALA A 862 -14.90 8.17 7.35
N ILE A 863 -15.63 9.25 7.05
CA ILE A 863 -15.08 10.40 6.31
C ILE A 863 -14.11 11.20 7.20
N LEU A 864 -14.40 11.35 8.49
CA LEU A 864 -13.46 11.96 9.44
C LEU A 864 -12.25 11.06 9.70
N GLU A 865 -12.43 9.74 9.85
CA GLU A 865 -11.30 8.78 9.93
C GLU A 865 -10.44 8.78 8.67
N THR A 866 -11.03 8.99 7.49
CA THR A 866 -10.28 9.11 6.22
C THR A 866 -9.56 10.45 6.11
N THR A 867 -10.19 11.55 6.52
CA THR A 867 -9.63 12.90 6.33
C THR A 867 -8.56 13.20 7.38
N LEU A 868 -8.79 12.87 8.65
CA LEU A 868 -7.86 13.19 9.74
C LEU A 868 -6.55 12.39 9.67
N ARG A 869 -6.49 11.29 8.91
CA ARG A 869 -5.23 10.59 8.58
C ARG A 869 -4.24 11.44 7.78
N ASN A 870 -4.71 12.48 7.08
CA ASN A 870 -3.86 13.43 6.38
C ASN A 870 -3.36 14.56 7.30
N TYR A 871 -3.87 14.64 8.52
CA TYR A 871 -3.53 15.66 9.52
C TYR A 871 -2.57 15.07 10.56
N SER A 872 -1.56 15.84 10.91
CA SER A 872 -0.48 15.52 11.86
C SER A 872 -0.85 15.98 13.28
N CYS A 873 -1.57 17.11 13.33
CA CYS A 873 -2.00 17.78 14.55
C CYS A 873 -3.33 18.53 14.36
N LEU A 874 -3.92 18.97 15.47
CA LEU A 874 -5.14 19.79 15.51
C LEU A 874 -4.96 20.91 16.56
N THR A 875 -5.31 22.15 16.21
CA THR A 875 -5.31 23.32 17.12
C THR A 875 -6.73 23.76 17.44
N THR A 876 -7.02 24.04 18.71
CA THR A 876 -8.26 24.72 19.12
C THR A 876 -8.32 26.13 18.54
N GLY A 877 -9.38 26.45 17.79
CA GLY A 877 -9.59 27.74 17.13
C GLY A 877 -9.26 27.79 15.63
N ASP A 878 -8.82 26.67 15.05
CA ASP A 878 -8.66 26.47 13.60
C ASP A 878 -9.93 25.88 12.96
N SER A 879 -10.27 26.36 11.76
CA SER A 879 -11.27 25.77 10.86
C SER A 879 -10.57 24.80 9.89
N ILE A 880 -10.96 23.52 9.88
CA ILE A 880 -10.42 22.52 8.94
C ILE A 880 -11.40 22.20 7.80
N MET A 881 -10.87 21.80 6.64
CA MET A 881 -11.65 21.54 5.44
C MET A 881 -11.75 20.03 5.16
N VAL A 882 -12.98 19.49 5.20
CA VAL A 882 -13.32 18.11 4.84
C VAL A 882 -13.95 18.09 3.44
N ALA A 883 -13.37 17.31 2.52
CA ALA A 883 -13.88 17.19 1.15
C ALA A 883 -14.68 15.89 0.95
N TYR A 884 -15.98 15.99 0.64
CA TYR A 884 -16.83 14.82 0.40
C TYR A 884 -17.86 15.09 -0.71
N ASN A 885 -18.08 14.11 -1.61
CA ASN A 885 -19.04 14.21 -2.72
C ASN A 885 -18.99 15.53 -3.52
N ASN A 886 -17.77 16.02 -3.83
CA ASN A 886 -17.51 17.31 -4.49
C ASN A 886 -17.91 18.58 -3.71
N LYS A 887 -18.38 18.46 -2.47
CA LYS A 887 -18.66 19.58 -1.56
C LYS A 887 -17.51 19.72 -0.55
N LYS A 888 -17.07 20.96 -0.31
CA LYS A 888 -16.19 21.30 0.81
C LYS A 888 -17.07 21.55 2.04
N TYR A 889 -16.75 20.90 3.14
CA TYR A 889 -17.38 21.11 4.44
C TYR A 889 -16.32 21.67 5.38
N TYR A 890 -16.58 22.83 5.97
CA TYR A 890 -15.68 23.43 6.96
C TYR A 890 -16.16 23.04 8.37
N ILE A 891 -15.21 22.78 9.26
CA ILE A 891 -15.44 22.29 10.63
C ILE A 891 -14.47 22.99 11.57
N ASP A 892 -14.99 23.66 12.60
CA ASP A 892 -14.16 24.30 13.63
C ASP A 892 -13.73 23.30 14.70
N ILE A 893 -12.48 23.42 15.13
CA ILE A 893 -11.93 22.69 16.28
C ILE A 893 -12.18 23.54 17.53
N ILE A 894 -13.23 23.20 18.28
CA ILE A 894 -13.72 24.01 19.41
C ILE A 894 -12.97 23.73 20.71
N GLU A 895 -12.44 22.51 20.87
CA GLU A 895 -11.75 22.08 22.09
C GLU A 895 -10.86 20.88 21.77
N THR A 896 -9.61 20.87 22.24
CA THR A 896 -8.69 19.71 22.18
C THR A 896 -8.15 19.38 23.57
N LYS A 897 -7.78 18.13 23.82
CA LYS A 897 -7.16 17.66 25.08
C LYS A 897 -6.02 16.68 24.81
N PRO A 898 -4.92 16.72 25.59
CA PRO A 898 -4.76 17.44 26.86
C PRO A 898 -4.31 18.91 26.75
N SER A 899 -4.04 19.42 25.54
CA SER A 899 -3.59 20.79 25.27
C SER A 899 -4.43 21.45 24.17
N ASN A 900 -4.33 22.78 24.03
CA ASN A 900 -4.94 23.55 22.94
C ASN A 900 -4.38 23.19 21.55
N ALA A 901 -3.25 22.48 21.50
CA ALA A 901 -2.71 21.85 20.30
C ALA A 901 -2.29 20.42 20.61
N ILE A 902 -2.68 19.47 19.76
CA ILE A 902 -2.49 18.03 19.96
C ILE A 902 -1.91 17.38 18.71
N SER A 903 -1.06 16.37 18.87
CA SER A 903 -0.76 15.44 17.78
C SER A 903 -1.85 14.37 17.69
N ILE A 904 -2.24 14.00 16.48
CA ILE A 904 -3.19 12.92 16.20
C ILE A 904 -2.57 11.74 15.43
N ILE A 905 -1.26 11.79 15.19
CA ILE A 905 -0.49 10.69 14.60
C ILE A 905 -0.58 9.48 15.54
N GLU A 906 -0.99 8.32 15.01
CA GLU A 906 -1.10 7.05 15.73
C GLU A 906 -1.83 7.19 17.10
N THR A 907 -2.97 7.87 17.11
CA THR A 907 -3.70 8.16 18.34
C THR A 907 -5.20 7.99 18.16
N ASP A 908 -5.78 7.02 18.88
CA ASP A 908 -7.24 6.89 19.00
C ASP A 908 -7.80 8.05 19.85
N CYS A 909 -8.62 8.91 19.23
CA CYS A 909 -9.11 10.14 19.84
C CYS A 909 -10.64 10.11 20.02
N GLU A 910 -11.13 10.59 21.17
CA GLU A 910 -12.57 10.73 21.42
C GLU A 910 -13.11 12.01 20.75
N VAL A 911 -14.15 11.87 19.93
CA VAL A 911 -14.78 12.96 19.19
C VAL A 911 -16.20 13.22 19.68
N ASP A 912 -16.46 14.49 19.97
CA ASP A 912 -17.76 15.06 20.31
C ASP A 912 -18.14 16.16 19.30
N PHE A 913 -19.43 16.41 19.13
CA PHE A 913 -19.94 17.36 18.14
C PHE A 913 -20.76 18.48 18.78
N ALA A 914 -20.46 19.72 18.40
CA ALA A 914 -21.33 20.87 18.65
C ALA A 914 -22.40 21.00 17.53
N PRO A 915 -23.55 21.65 17.79
CA PRO A 915 -24.54 21.94 16.75
C PRO A 915 -23.94 22.80 15.62
N PRO A 916 -24.30 22.57 14.34
CA PRO A 916 -23.77 23.37 13.23
C PRO A 916 -24.05 24.87 13.36
N LEU A 917 -23.18 25.72 12.79
CA LEU A 917 -23.29 27.18 12.90
C LEU A 917 -24.58 27.76 12.27
N ASP A 918 -25.16 27.08 11.29
CA ASP A 918 -26.42 27.43 10.64
C ASP A 918 -27.67 26.82 11.30
N TYR A 919 -27.51 25.98 12.33
CA TYR A 919 -28.63 25.33 13.03
C TYR A 919 -29.49 26.35 13.77
N LYS A 920 -30.78 26.38 13.44
CA LYS A 920 -31.80 27.18 14.15
C LYS A 920 -32.71 26.25 14.93
N GLU A 921 -32.77 26.41 16.25
CA GLU A 921 -33.63 25.60 17.10
C GLU A 921 -35.12 25.83 16.74
N PRO A 922 -35.93 24.80 16.49
CA PRO A 922 -37.34 24.97 16.16
C PRO A 922 -38.13 25.56 17.34
N GLU A 923 -38.83 26.67 17.10
CA GLU A 923 -39.73 27.25 18.11
C GLU A 923 -40.80 26.24 18.52
N ARG A 924 -40.94 26.01 19.83
CA ARG A 924 -41.98 25.11 20.35
C ARG A 924 -43.37 25.74 20.14
N PRO A 925 -44.35 25.01 19.59
CA PRO A 925 -45.68 25.56 19.36
C PRO A 925 -46.33 25.99 20.68
N ALA A 926 -46.68 27.27 20.78
CA ALA A 926 -47.32 27.83 21.96
C ALA A 926 -48.71 27.21 22.18
N VAL A 927 -49.01 26.83 23.42
CA VAL A 927 -50.32 26.26 23.78
C VAL A 927 -51.39 27.35 23.68
N SER A 928 -52.45 27.09 22.92
CA SER A 928 -53.51 28.06 22.61
C SER A 928 -54.37 28.40 23.83
N THR A 929 -54.29 29.64 24.32
CA THR A 929 -55.32 30.26 25.16
C THR A 929 -56.15 31.26 24.35
N SER A 930 -57.44 31.36 24.67
CA SER A 930 -58.46 31.90 23.76
C SER A 930 -58.68 33.42 23.81
N SER A 931 -59.06 33.97 22.64
CA SER A 931 -60.16 34.94 22.40
C SER A 931 -59.83 36.35 21.88
N ASN A 932 -60.70 36.77 20.95
CA ASN A 932 -61.15 38.15 20.62
C ASN A 932 -60.29 39.12 19.78
N ARG A 933 -60.83 39.36 18.57
CA ARG A 933 -60.90 40.62 17.78
C ARG A 933 -59.63 41.29 17.21
N ALA A 934 -59.62 41.40 15.88
CA ALA A 934 -58.92 42.39 15.05
C ALA A 934 -59.78 43.69 14.90
N PRO A 935 -59.39 44.74 14.14
CA PRO A 935 -58.13 45.04 13.40
C PRO A 935 -57.43 46.33 13.93
N SER A 936 -56.28 46.83 13.41
CA SER A 936 -56.08 47.59 12.13
C SER A 936 -54.57 47.94 11.96
N GLN A 937 -53.95 47.76 10.78
CA GLN A 937 -53.58 48.76 9.72
C GLN A 937 -52.33 49.67 9.98
N VAL A 938 -51.76 50.20 8.86
CA VAL A 938 -50.61 51.15 8.74
C VAL A 938 -49.26 50.43 9.01
N GLU A 939 -48.31 50.28 8.07
CA GLU A 939 -47.38 51.28 7.45
C GLU A 939 -46.48 51.97 8.52
N GLU A 940 -45.19 52.25 8.32
CA GLU A 940 -44.30 52.22 7.14
C GLU A 940 -42.84 51.90 7.60
N ALA A 941 -41.84 51.95 6.71
CA ALA A 941 -40.40 51.84 7.02
C ALA A 941 -39.68 53.19 6.70
N PRO A 942 -38.34 53.38 6.83
CA PRO A 942 -37.26 52.55 7.40
C PRO A 942 -36.36 53.33 8.41
N ALA A 943 -35.18 52.79 8.75
CA ALA A 943 -33.86 53.49 8.87
C ALA A 943 -32.92 52.90 9.95
N GLU A 944 -31.61 53.14 9.76
CA GLU A 944 -30.46 52.47 10.41
C GLU A 944 -30.13 52.96 11.83
N ALA A 945 -29.64 52.06 12.70
CA ALA A 945 -28.56 52.34 13.66
C ALA A 945 -28.03 51.05 14.34
N GLU A 946 -26.74 50.76 14.16
CA GLU A 946 -25.94 49.89 15.04
C GLU A 946 -25.08 50.76 16.00
N PRO A 947 -24.37 50.21 17.02
CA PRO A 947 -24.48 48.88 17.62
C PRO A 947 -24.63 48.91 19.17
N LYS A 948 -24.91 47.75 19.80
CA LYS A 948 -24.32 47.41 21.12
C LYS A 948 -24.47 45.93 21.50
N PHE A 949 -23.32 45.30 21.74
CA PHE A 949 -23.22 43.95 22.32
C PHE A 949 -23.65 43.95 23.80
N SER A 950 -24.41 42.92 24.19
CA SER A 950 -24.81 42.68 25.59
C SER A 950 -24.84 41.18 25.84
N ALA A 951 -23.89 40.68 26.63
CA ALA A 951 -23.77 39.26 26.93
C ALA A 951 -24.76 38.81 28.01
N PHE A 952 -25.43 37.68 27.79
CA PHE A 952 -26.21 36.89 28.75
C PHE A 952 -27.28 37.62 29.60
N THR A 953 -28.46 37.83 29.03
CA THR A 953 -29.70 38.17 29.76
C THR A 953 -30.64 36.97 29.87
N GLY A 954 -30.23 35.93 30.61
CA GLY A 954 -31.03 34.72 30.87
C GLY A 954 -31.16 34.40 32.37
N THR A 955 -32.33 33.96 32.83
CA THR A 955 -32.60 33.69 34.25
C THR A 955 -32.29 32.25 34.67
N ALA A 956 -31.36 32.08 35.60
CA ALA A 956 -31.02 30.79 36.16
C ALA A 956 -32.18 30.17 36.97
N ARG A 957 -32.32 28.84 36.91
CA ARG A 957 -33.28 28.05 37.71
C ARG A 957 -32.55 26.94 38.46
N ARG A 958 -33.03 26.60 39.67
CA ARG A 958 -32.59 25.42 40.42
C ARG A 958 -33.15 24.15 39.78
N LEU A 959 -32.36 23.07 39.80
CA LEU A 959 -32.72 21.75 39.27
C LEU A 959 -33.67 20.94 40.19
N ASP A 960 -34.03 21.44 41.37
CA ASP A 960 -34.79 20.70 42.41
C ASP A 960 -36.23 21.20 42.65
N GLY A 961 -36.75 22.10 41.79
CA GLY A 961 -38.18 22.38 41.68
C GLY A 961 -38.85 23.13 42.86
N LYS A 962 -38.09 23.63 43.84
CA LYS A 962 -38.62 24.40 44.99
C LYS A 962 -38.32 25.91 44.85
N PRO A 963 -39.27 26.80 45.18
CA PRO A 963 -39.10 28.24 45.02
C PRO A 963 -38.16 28.83 46.09
N LEU A 964 -37.33 29.79 45.69
CA LEU A 964 -36.57 30.64 46.61
C LEU A 964 -37.28 31.98 46.80
N LYS A 965 -37.16 32.58 47.98
CA LYS A 965 -37.52 33.98 48.23
C LYS A 965 -36.28 34.87 48.14
N GLU A 966 -36.54 36.14 47.84
CA GLU A 966 -35.65 37.30 47.99
C GLU A 966 -34.44 37.42 47.03
N GLN A 967 -34.31 38.63 46.46
CA GLN A 967 -33.14 39.24 45.79
C GLN A 967 -33.01 40.65 46.42
N PRO A 968 -31.81 41.20 46.66
CA PRO A 968 -31.08 42.00 45.63
C PRO A 968 -29.54 42.00 45.88
N PRO A 969 -28.71 42.97 45.42
CA PRO A 969 -28.75 43.87 44.23
C PRO A 969 -27.52 43.66 43.28
N PRO A 970 -27.41 44.41 42.15
CA PRO A 970 -26.28 44.34 41.21
C PRO A 970 -25.22 45.47 41.38
N VAL A 971 -24.30 45.59 40.39
CA VAL A 971 -23.21 46.59 40.18
C VAL A 971 -22.04 46.60 41.20
N SER A 972 -20.81 47.02 40.86
CA SER A 972 -20.21 47.56 39.60
C SER A 972 -18.74 47.15 39.41
N SER A 973 -18.17 47.42 38.23
CA SER A 973 -16.80 47.09 37.83
C SER A 973 -15.74 48.18 38.10
N SER A 974 -14.46 47.79 37.98
CA SER A 974 -13.23 48.61 37.87
C SER A 974 -12.65 49.27 39.14
N GLY A 975 -11.32 49.47 39.17
CA GLY A 975 -10.65 50.39 40.10
C GLY A 975 -9.35 49.90 40.77
N SER A 976 -8.21 50.01 40.05
CA SER A 976 -6.83 50.23 40.57
C SER A 976 -6.26 49.44 41.78
N LYS A 977 -5.08 48.83 41.57
CA LYS A 977 -4.13 48.41 42.62
C LYS A 977 -3.65 49.61 43.46
N ASP A 978 -3.23 49.40 44.72
CA ASP A 978 -1.80 49.48 45.11
C ASP A 978 -1.54 49.01 46.57
N LYS A 979 -0.36 48.39 46.84
CA LYS A 979 0.26 48.00 48.15
C LYS A 979 -0.61 47.13 49.13
N GLY A 980 -0.11 46.12 49.87
CA GLY A 980 1.24 45.61 50.16
C GLY A 980 1.76 46.06 51.55
N PRO A 981 2.56 45.27 52.33
CA PRO A 981 3.04 43.90 52.09
C PRO A 981 3.05 42.90 53.31
N ALA A 982 3.07 41.59 53.01
CA ALA A 982 3.85 40.50 53.64
C ALA A 982 3.67 40.03 55.13
N VAL A 983 4.28 38.83 55.37
CA VAL A 983 4.87 38.28 56.62
C VAL A 983 4.17 37.10 57.36
N SER A 984 4.63 35.88 57.00
CA SER A 984 4.92 34.69 57.85
C SER A 984 3.82 33.79 58.46
N ASN A 985 4.14 32.48 58.40
CA ASN A 985 3.91 31.36 59.34
C ASN A 985 2.48 31.01 59.87
N GLY A 986 2.15 29.74 60.13
CA GLY A 986 2.88 28.48 59.84
C GLY A 986 2.52 27.31 60.79
N ASN A 987 2.41 26.09 60.23
CA ASN A 987 2.33 24.77 60.89
C ASN A 987 1.13 24.40 61.81
N ASN A 988 0.66 23.16 61.57
CA ASN A 988 0.13 22.17 62.56
C ASN A 988 -1.20 22.47 63.31
N SER A 989 -2.06 21.47 63.63
CA SER A 989 -1.96 20.00 63.50
C SER A 989 -3.32 19.28 63.37
N ARG A 990 -3.27 18.04 62.85
CA ARG A 990 -4.26 16.93 62.94
C ARG A 990 -4.47 16.44 64.41
N PRO A 991 -5.35 15.45 64.74
CA PRO A 991 -6.21 14.56 63.89
C PRO A 991 -7.68 14.33 64.38
N SER A 992 -8.45 13.51 63.63
CA SER A 992 -9.51 12.51 64.04
C SER A 992 -10.62 12.91 65.05
N SER A 993 -11.90 12.57 64.87
CA SER A 993 -12.58 11.36 64.33
C SER A 993 -13.97 11.76 63.74
N GLY A 994 -14.70 11.02 62.90
CA GLY A 994 -15.15 9.61 62.95
C GLY A 994 -16.43 9.46 63.81
N SER A 995 -17.48 8.69 63.50
CA SER A 995 -17.91 7.91 62.31
C SER A 995 -19.21 7.14 62.67
N SER A 996 -19.94 6.56 61.69
CA SER A 996 -21.07 5.59 61.87
C SER A 996 -22.40 6.17 62.39
N SER A 997 -23.60 5.60 62.20
CA SER A 997 -24.17 4.54 61.30
C SER A 997 -25.74 4.63 61.38
N GLN A 998 -26.65 3.71 61.00
CA GLN A 998 -26.65 2.31 60.56
C GLN A 998 -28.02 1.91 59.90
N ALA A 999 -28.03 0.91 58.99
CA ALA A 999 -29.11 -0.09 58.70
C ALA A 999 -30.58 0.34 58.38
N SER A 1000 -31.39 -0.36 57.56
CA SER A 1000 -31.32 -1.52 56.60
C SER A 1000 -32.63 -1.50 55.74
N ALA A 1001 -33.11 -2.44 54.89
CA ALA A 1001 -32.84 -3.82 54.39
C ALA A 1001 -33.58 -3.97 53.01
N GLY A 1002 -33.62 -5.07 52.23
CA GLY A 1002 -33.02 -6.41 52.25
C GLY A 1002 -33.91 -7.48 51.54
N LYS A 1003 -33.31 -8.53 50.92
CA LYS A 1003 -33.90 -9.67 50.12
C LYS A 1003 -34.33 -9.36 48.66
N ALA A 1004 -34.36 -10.31 47.69
CA ALA A 1004 -33.58 -11.55 47.42
C ALA A 1004 -33.95 -12.21 46.03
N GLN A 1005 -33.03 -13.06 45.49
CA GLN A 1005 -33.20 -14.21 44.54
C GLN A 1005 -33.53 -14.06 43.02
N GLY A 1006 -32.56 -14.48 42.16
CA GLY A 1006 -32.60 -15.41 40.98
C GLY A 1006 -33.65 -15.31 39.83
N LYS A 1007 -33.55 -16.05 38.69
CA LYS A 1007 -32.48 -16.79 37.96
C LYS A 1007 -33.01 -17.17 36.53
N LEU A 1008 -32.14 -17.56 35.58
CA LEU A 1008 -32.40 -18.13 34.22
C LEU A 1008 -32.82 -17.08 33.15
N VAL A 1009 -32.20 -16.93 31.96
CA VAL A 1009 -31.80 -17.84 30.85
C VAL A 1009 -32.95 -18.14 29.87
N PHE A 1010 -32.76 -17.79 28.58
CA PHE A 1010 -32.94 -18.72 27.45
C PHE A 1010 -32.37 -18.18 26.12
N GLY A 1011 -31.77 -19.09 25.34
CA GLY A 1011 -31.37 -18.92 23.95
C GLY A 1011 -32.41 -19.44 22.94
N PRO A 1012 -32.06 -19.58 21.65
CA PRO A 1012 -32.99 -19.41 20.53
C PRO A 1012 -33.56 -20.73 19.96
N ASN A 1013 -34.63 -20.64 19.15
CA ASN A 1013 -34.67 -21.33 17.85
C ASN A 1013 -35.87 -21.00 16.93
N ALA A 1014 -35.75 -21.54 15.70
CA ALA A 1014 -36.81 -21.93 14.75
C ALA A 1014 -37.68 -20.84 14.09
N GLY A 1015 -37.52 -20.71 12.77
CA GLY A 1015 -38.57 -20.23 11.87
C GLY A 1015 -38.96 -21.31 10.86
N ARG A 1016 -40.20 -21.25 10.33
CA ARG A 1016 -40.57 -21.67 8.96
C ARG A 1016 -41.94 -21.07 8.58
N PRO A 1017 -42.30 -20.99 7.28
CA PRO A 1017 -43.29 -20.04 6.78
C PRO A 1017 -44.72 -20.61 6.70
N LYS A 1018 -45.66 -19.76 6.26
CA LYS A 1018 -46.81 -20.19 5.47
C LYS A 1018 -46.83 -19.45 4.13
N GLU A 1019 -47.23 -20.18 3.10
CA GLU A 1019 -47.23 -19.76 1.69
C GLU A 1019 -48.63 -19.31 1.24
N THR A 1020 -48.70 -18.57 0.12
CA THR A 1020 -49.84 -18.53 -0.83
C THR A 1020 -51.19 -17.93 -0.34
N LYS A 1021 -52.12 -17.45 -1.19
CA LYS A 1021 -52.23 -17.39 -2.68
C LYS A 1021 -52.94 -16.05 -3.10
N PRO A 1022 -53.45 -15.78 -4.32
CA PRO A 1022 -53.34 -14.45 -4.95
C PRO A 1022 -54.73 -13.86 -5.35
N GLU A 1023 -54.78 -13.11 -6.47
CA GLU A 1023 -55.99 -12.62 -7.20
C GLU A 1023 -56.75 -11.43 -6.56
N SER A 1024 -57.41 -10.52 -7.31
CA SER A 1024 -57.25 -10.09 -8.73
C SER A 1024 -58.10 -8.83 -9.06
N GLY A 1025 -57.54 -7.85 -9.79
CA GLY A 1025 -58.29 -6.74 -10.44
C GLY A 1025 -58.89 -5.67 -9.50
N LYS A 1026 -59.31 -4.49 -9.98
CA LYS A 1026 -59.28 -3.87 -11.33
C LYS A 1026 -59.28 -2.33 -11.19
N GLU A 1027 -58.90 -1.63 -12.26
CA GLU A 1027 -59.10 -0.19 -12.63
C GLU A 1027 -59.77 0.75 -11.60
N THR A 1028 -59.23 1.93 -11.24
CA THR A 1028 -59.10 3.13 -12.12
C THR A 1028 -58.05 4.19 -11.64
N LYS A 1029 -57.79 5.21 -12.48
CA LYS A 1029 -57.06 6.48 -12.21
C LYS A 1029 -57.99 7.56 -11.56
N PRO A 1030 -57.53 8.74 -11.05
CA PRO A 1030 -56.23 9.41 -11.26
C PRO A 1030 -55.54 10.09 -10.04
N GLU A 1031 -54.32 10.61 -10.32
CA GLU A 1031 -53.65 11.80 -9.75
C GLU A 1031 -53.34 11.96 -8.25
N GLN A 1032 -52.42 12.92 -8.00
CA GLN A 1032 -51.58 13.03 -6.80
C GLN A 1032 -52.28 13.74 -5.64
N ALA A 1033 -51.95 13.30 -4.42
CA ALA A 1033 -52.02 14.13 -3.21
C ALA A 1033 -50.77 13.85 -2.37
N GLU A 1034 -50.11 14.91 -1.90
CA GLU A 1034 -48.84 14.81 -1.19
C GLU A 1034 -49.03 14.20 0.21
N LYS A 1035 -48.21 13.20 0.55
CA LYS A 1035 -48.05 12.77 1.95
C LYS A 1035 -46.93 13.58 2.58
N LYS A 1036 -47.24 14.25 3.70
CA LYS A 1036 -46.22 14.72 4.64
C LYS A 1036 -45.40 13.51 5.10
N GLU A 1037 -44.08 13.56 4.94
CA GLU A 1037 -43.20 12.74 5.77
C GLU A 1037 -43.21 13.28 7.20
N GLU A 1038 -43.09 12.38 8.18
CA GLU A 1038 -42.69 12.76 9.54
C GLU A 1038 -41.21 13.16 9.51
N PRO A 1039 -40.76 14.14 10.32
CA PRO A 1039 -39.38 14.58 10.30
C PRO A 1039 -38.44 13.45 10.72
N LYS A 1040 -37.60 13.01 9.79
CA LYS A 1040 -36.48 12.11 10.09
C LYS A 1040 -35.47 12.85 10.97
N PHE A 1041 -34.87 12.10 11.88
CA PHE A 1041 -33.69 12.45 12.68
C PHE A 1041 -33.87 13.44 13.85
N GLN A 1042 -33.17 13.16 14.95
CA GLN A 1042 -32.93 14.10 16.06
C GLN A 1042 -31.45 14.53 16.01
N PRO A 1043 -31.11 15.79 16.28
CA PRO A 1043 -29.74 16.27 16.21
C PRO A 1043 -28.81 15.53 17.18
N PHE A 1044 -27.57 15.29 16.74
CA PHE A 1044 -26.53 14.60 17.51
C PHE A 1044 -26.32 15.28 18.87
N THR A 1045 -26.81 14.65 19.93
CA THR A 1045 -26.70 15.15 21.30
C THR A 1045 -26.22 14.02 22.22
N GLY A 1046 -24.96 14.10 22.65
CA GLY A 1046 -24.40 13.20 23.66
C GLY A 1046 -23.87 11.84 23.18
N LYS A 1047 -23.77 11.58 21.86
CA LYS A 1047 -23.01 10.41 21.35
C LYS A 1047 -21.55 10.79 21.15
N LYS A 1048 -20.72 10.39 22.12
CA LYS A 1048 -19.26 10.31 21.98
C LYS A 1048 -18.90 9.23 20.95
N TYR A 1049 -17.93 9.51 20.10
CA TYR A 1049 -17.34 8.55 19.16
C TYR A 1049 -15.86 8.37 19.48
N SER A 1050 -15.31 7.17 19.31
CA SER A 1050 -13.86 7.00 19.13
C SER A 1050 -13.60 6.93 17.62
N LEU A 1051 -12.65 7.73 17.13
CA LEU A 1051 -12.06 7.56 15.80
C LEU A 1051 -10.77 6.76 15.95
N LYS A 1052 -10.48 5.88 14.98
CA LYS A 1052 -9.22 5.13 14.95
C LYS A 1052 -8.14 5.83 14.14
N GLY A 1053 -6.96 5.96 14.74
CA GLY A 1053 -5.73 6.47 14.12
C GLY A 1053 -5.28 5.64 12.92
#